data_AF-A0A944ACR9-F1
#
_entry.id   AF-A0A944ACR9-F1
#
_cell.length_a   1.000
_cell.length_b   1.000
_cell.length_c   1.000
_cell.angle_alpha   90.00
_cell.angle_beta   90.00
_cell.angle_gamma   90.00
#
_symmetry.space_group_name_H-M   'P 1'
#
loop_
_entity.id
_entity.type
_entity.pdbx_description
1 polymer ?
#
loop_
_entity_poly.entity_id
_entity_poly.type
_entity_poly.pdbx_seq_one_letter_code
_entity_poly.pdbx_strand_id
1 'polypeptide(L)'
;MKRLLVSMLLFPAAIGVLNAEEGRLLRFPTTNGQDVVFSYAGDLYKAPISGGQAVRLTSHIGYEMFAKYSPDGKTIAFTAQYDGNTEVYSIPERGGEPQRLTYTSTNSRDDLGDRMGPNNIVMGWSPDGRNIIYRNRIGDGFIGKLWTISAKGGMSEELPLPEGGFCCYSPDGKKLAYNRTMREFRTWKYYRGGQADDIWIYDGKSVKNITENEAQDIMPMWIGDEIYFISDRDHWMNIFVYNTKSGATTKVTDFKEYDVKFPSTNGRLIVFENAGYLYSLDPVSKHYQRIDIELNAEGIYARGEKMDVSRDLSSVSISEKGDRFVVTARGEVFSAPVGKGVVKNLSRTPGANERGAVLSPDGQYIAYISDRSGETEVYLQDADAIEAKQLTRDSDTYIRSLAWAPDSKSLIYTDRKNRLVQLSIPDGNRKLVLTSASGEFSRPVFSPDSKWISYTRTETNEMSVIYVCNLETKKEFAVTEKWYSSNSPIFSSDGKYLIFSSSRELNPIYSNIEWNYAYTNMNAIYMAILAADTPSPLLPKDGKAVSASKEEGVSVRIDPEGIFDRIVKIPAVGASRAIYCDGKSIFFVGRGGTSSFDFESGEVKNVTDGNLSAIVGKKALFSKGGQYFITDAPRGRVGLDGGTTISGLIADIDYSQEWAQIFDEAWRAFRDGFYLENMHGIDWKAMKAKYEPLLPYVKCRLDLNYVIGEMIGELTVGHAYVSPGNYAKAERIDMGLLGARISRDKSGYYRIDHIFKGAQYSESLRSPLNVPGLDVKEGDYIVAINGIPTTTADNIYSMLVGKAGVLTELSINSKASENGSHKIVVEPIADEYGLYHYEWVMNNIEYVNKKSGGKIGYIYIPDMSADGLNEFARYYYPQLDKEALIIDDRANGGGNISPMVIERLLREPYRLTMRRGSDLIGTIPEGTFVGPKVCLIDKYSASDGDLFPWSFRATGLGELIGTRTWGGIVGISGSLPFMDGTDIRVPFFTNYDAKTGEWIIENHGVDPDIWVDNDPIKQQAGIDQQLDKAIEVLLEKLKTRKPLPGVPAPRDFSYEQ
;
A
#
# COMPACT_ATOMS: atom_id res chain seq x y z
N MET A 1 -8.33 87.44 31.98
CA MET A 1 -8.48 86.13 32.64
C MET A 1 -9.25 85.20 31.70
N LYS A 2 -8.52 84.29 31.03
CA LYS A 2 -9.06 83.18 30.24
C LYS A 2 -8.86 81.91 31.08
N ARG A 3 -9.89 81.07 31.25
CA ARG A 3 -9.71 79.70 31.75
C ARG A 3 -10.29 78.72 30.73
N LEU A 4 -9.38 77.97 30.11
CA LEU A 4 -9.65 76.82 29.26
C LEU A 4 -10.31 75.71 30.09
N LEU A 5 -11.35 75.08 29.55
CA LEU A 5 -11.84 73.78 29.97
C LEU A 5 -11.42 72.76 28.90
N VAL A 6 -10.47 71.91 29.26
CA VAL A 6 -10.00 70.76 28.48
C VAL A 6 -11.00 69.63 28.69
N SER A 7 -11.65 69.16 27.62
CA SER A 7 -12.50 67.97 27.63
C SER A 7 -11.63 66.76 27.31
N MET A 8 -11.45 65.86 28.28
CA MET A 8 -10.79 64.56 28.11
C MET A 8 -11.75 63.60 27.40
N LEU A 9 -11.42 63.18 26.18
CA LEU A 9 -12.03 62.04 25.49
C LEU A 9 -11.44 60.74 26.06
N LEU A 10 -12.24 60.01 26.83
CA LEU A 10 -11.96 58.63 27.23
C LEU A 10 -12.33 57.70 26.06
N PHE A 11 -11.32 57.16 25.38
CA PHE A 11 -11.48 55.99 24.51
C PHE A 11 -11.74 54.75 25.39
N PRO A 12 -12.81 53.96 25.17
CA PRO A 12 -12.90 52.65 25.77
C PRO A 12 -11.88 51.74 25.06
N ALA A 13 -10.87 51.31 25.81
CA ALA A 13 -10.01 50.21 25.38
C ALA A 13 -10.89 48.95 25.29
N ALA A 14 -11.22 48.52 24.07
CA ALA A 14 -11.73 47.20 23.82
C ALA A 14 -10.61 46.20 24.15
N ILE A 15 -10.62 45.66 25.38
CA ILE A 15 -9.85 44.49 25.72
C ILE A 15 -10.49 43.34 24.92
N GLY A 16 -9.91 43.02 23.77
CA GLY A 16 -10.20 41.78 23.09
C GLY A 16 -9.80 40.64 24.01
N VAL A 17 -10.79 39.95 24.58
CA VAL A 17 -10.56 38.65 25.20
C VAL A 17 -10.20 37.73 24.04
N LEU A 18 -8.90 37.40 23.92
CA LEU A 18 -8.45 36.26 23.13
C LEU A 18 -9.11 35.03 23.80
N ASN A 19 -10.21 34.53 23.24
CA ASN A 19 -10.77 33.25 23.62
C ASN A 19 -9.73 32.19 23.24
N ALA A 20 -9.29 31.39 24.21
CA ALA A 20 -8.46 30.21 23.93
C ALA A 20 -9.21 29.29 22.97
N GLU A 21 -8.51 28.72 21.98
CA GLU A 21 -9.11 27.77 21.04
C GLU A 21 -9.43 26.46 21.79
N GLU A 22 -10.66 25.95 21.61
CA GLU A 22 -11.09 24.65 22.13
C GLU A 22 -10.20 23.55 21.55
N GLY A 23 -9.62 22.71 22.39
CA GLY A 23 -8.78 21.60 21.94
C GLY A 23 -9.58 20.42 21.39
N ARG A 24 -9.27 20.01 20.15
CA ARG A 24 -9.84 18.82 19.49
C ARG A 24 -8.75 18.05 18.74
N LEU A 25 -9.05 16.81 18.37
CA LEU A 25 -8.07 15.83 17.88
C LEU A 25 -6.98 15.54 18.92
N LEU A 26 -7.39 15.45 20.18
CA LEU A 26 -6.55 15.09 21.32
C LEU A 26 -6.47 13.57 21.41
N ARG A 27 -5.31 12.98 21.07
CA ARG A 27 -5.18 11.53 20.85
C ARG A 27 -4.33 10.84 21.91
N PHE A 28 -4.48 9.52 22.02
CA PHE A 28 -3.66 8.63 22.87
C PHE A 28 -3.53 9.08 24.35
N PRO A 29 -4.65 9.36 25.06
CA PRO A 29 -4.60 9.94 26.40
C PRO A 29 -4.08 8.96 27.46
N THR A 30 -3.53 9.52 28.54
CA THR A 30 -3.14 8.79 29.76
C THR A 30 -3.22 9.72 30.97
N THR A 31 -3.30 9.18 32.18
CA THR A 31 -3.47 10.00 33.39
C THR A 31 -2.66 9.45 34.57
N ASN A 32 -2.26 10.33 35.49
CA ASN A 32 -1.79 9.96 36.83
C ASN A 32 -2.89 10.12 37.90
N GLY A 33 -4.07 10.62 37.51
CA GLY A 33 -5.22 10.92 38.35
C GLY A 33 -5.38 12.40 38.75
N GLN A 34 -4.38 13.23 38.45
CA GLN A 34 -4.41 14.69 38.63
C GLN A 34 -4.33 15.42 37.29
N ASP A 35 -3.46 14.94 36.41
CA ASP A 35 -3.26 15.45 35.06
C ASP A 35 -3.59 14.39 34.02
N VAL A 36 -3.89 14.85 32.80
CA VAL A 36 -3.99 14.05 31.59
C VAL A 36 -2.86 14.44 30.63
N VAL A 37 -2.18 13.44 30.07
CA VAL A 37 -1.22 13.60 28.98
C VAL A 37 -1.79 13.00 27.71
N PHE A 38 -1.59 13.66 26.58
CA PHE A 38 -2.13 13.27 25.29
C PHE A 38 -1.22 13.77 24.16
N SER A 39 -1.35 13.17 22.98
CA SER A 39 -0.72 13.64 21.75
C SER A 39 -1.59 14.68 21.06
N TYR A 40 -0.97 15.76 20.59
CA TYR A 40 -1.61 16.79 19.76
C TYR A 40 -0.60 17.35 18.77
N ALA A 41 -0.97 17.38 17.48
CA ALA A 41 -0.12 17.86 16.39
C ALA A 41 1.27 17.21 16.29
N GLY A 42 1.43 15.98 16.82
CA GLY A 42 2.69 15.26 16.87
C GLY A 42 3.38 15.23 18.23
N ASP A 43 3.17 16.23 19.09
CA ASP A 43 3.87 16.35 20.38
C ASP A 43 3.01 15.86 21.57
N LEU A 44 3.63 15.59 22.72
CA LEU A 44 2.93 15.35 23.98
C LEU A 44 2.58 16.66 24.70
N TYR A 45 1.34 16.74 25.18
CA TYR A 45 0.82 17.83 26.01
C TYR A 45 0.28 17.30 27.33
N LYS A 46 0.26 18.17 28.36
CA LYS A 46 -0.29 17.89 29.68
C LYS A 46 -1.33 18.94 30.06
N ALA A 47 -2.46 18.53 30.62
CA ALA A 47 -3.48 19.42 31.17
C ALA A 47 -4.04 18.86 32.50
N PRO A 48 -4.63 19.69 33.38
CA PRO A 48 -5.33 19.19 34.56
C PRO A 48 -6.51 18.30 34.17
N ILE A 49 -6.77 17.24 34.95
CA ILE A 49 -7.92 16.34 34.72
C ILE A 49 -9.28 17.07 34.88
N SER A 50 -9.29 18.19 35.59
CA SER A 50 -10.45 19.08 35.74
C SER A 50 -10.71 19.98 34.53
N GLY A 51 -9.86 19.94 33.50
CA GLY A 51 -9.87 20.89 32.39
C GLY A 51 -9.02 22.13 32.64
N GLY A 52 -8.83 22.92 31.59
CA GLY A 52 -8.02 24.15 31.56
C GLY A 52 -6.89 24.10 30.53
N GLN A 53 -5.90 24.97 30.73
CA GLN A 53 -4.81 25.17 29.78
C GLN A 53 -3.85 23.98 29.72
N ALA A 54 -3.57 23.50 28.50
CA ALA A 54 -2.55 22.49 28.25
C ALA A 54 -1.14 23.11 28.10
N VAL A 55 -0.13 22.37 28.54
CA VAL A 55 1.30 22.71 28.43
C VAL A 55 2.00 21.63 27.61
N ARG A 56 2.80 22.05 26.62
CA ARG A 56 3.59 21.14 25.81
C ARG A 56 4.75 20.54 26.62
N LEU A 57 4.90 19.21 26.55
CA LEU A 57 5.97 18.46 27.23
C LEU A 57 7.15 18.13 26.31
N THR A 58 6.88 17.88 25.03
CA THR A 58 7.90 17.48 24.05
C THR A 58 7.85 18.35 22.79
N SER A 59 8.91 18.29 21.97
CA SER A 59 8.97 19.03 20.70
C SER A 59 10.01 18.38 19.80
N HIS A 60 9.61 17.71 18.73
CA HIS A 60 10.54 17.18 17.74
C HIS A 60 9.89 17.00 16.36
N ILE A 61 10.73 16.85 15.33
CA ILE A 61 10.26 16.40 14.01
C ILE A 61 9.93 14.92 14.06
N GLY A 62 8.68 14.53 13.80
CA GLY A 62 8.19 13.17 14.03
C GLY A 62 6.98 13.18 14.94
N TYR A 63 6.74 12.07 15.64
CA TYR A 63 5.50 11.91 16.41
C TYR A 63 5.75 11.18 17.73
N GLU A 64 5.28 11.78 18.81
CA GLU A 64 5.26 11.24 20.16
C GLU A 64 3.84 10.77 20.53
N MET A 65 3.72 9.50 20.93
CA MET A 65 2.43 8.82 21.05
C MET A 65 2.42 7.73 22.13
N PHE A 66 1.21 7.24 22.44
CA PHE A 66 0.99 6.13 23.37
C PHE A 66 1.67 6.31 24.73
N ALA A 67 1.61 7.52 25.28
CA ALA A 67 2.18 7.82 26.59
C ALA A 67 1.52 6.98 27.71
N LYS A 68 2.31 6.53 28.68
CA LYS A 68 1.87 5.82 29.88
C LYS A 68 2.65 6.32 31.09
N TYR A 69 1.92 6.81 32.09
CA TYR A 69 2.50 7.15 33.39
C TYR A 69 3.01 5.89 34.11
N SER A 70 4.15 6.02 34.77
CA SER A 70 4.61 5.06 35.78
C SER A 70 3.60 4.96 36.93
N PRO A 71 3.54 3.84 37.67
CA PRO A 71 2.59 3.67 38.77
C PRO A 71 2.70 4.74 39.88
N ASP A 72 3.87 5.35 40.05
CA ASP A 72 4.10 6.45 40.99
C ASP A 72 3.79 7.85 40.41
N GLY A 73 3.43 7.92 39.13
CA GLY A 73 3.06 9.14 38.41
C GLY A 73 4.21 10.09 38.07
N LYS A 74 5.48 9.70 38.28
CA LYS A 74 6.64 10.59 38.14
C LYS A 74 7.35 10.52 36.79
N THR A 75 7.17 9.44 36.05
CA THR A 75 7.81 9.19 34.76
C THR A 75 6.74 8.87 33.72
N ILE A 76 6.96 9.28 32.48
CA ILE A 76 6.12 8.97 31.34
C ILE A 76 6.98 8.15 30.38
N ALA A 77 6.53 6.93 30.05
CA ALA A 77 7.07 6.16 28.93
C ALA A 77 6.18 6.37 27.70
N PHE A 78 6.75 6.47 26.51
CA PHE A 78 6.01 6.78 25.29
C PHE A 78 6.77 6.28 24.06
N THR A 79 6.08 6.20 22.94
CA THR A 79 6.63 5.83 21.64
C THR A 79 6.97 7.10 20.87
N ALA A 80 8.19 7.21 20.32
CA ALA A 80 8.62 8.42 19.61
C ALA A 80 9.68 8.15 18.53
N GLN A 81 9.99 9.18 17.72
CA GLN A 81 10.87 9.10 16.55
C GLN A 81 12.05 10.10 16.60
N TYR A 82 12.57 10.41 17.81
CA TYR A 82 13.64 11.41 17.98
C TYR A 82 14.87 11.12 17.11
N ASP A 83 15.28 9.86 17.03
CA ASP A 83 16.45 9.44 16.26
C ASP A 83 16.08 8.81 14.91
N GLY A 84 14.92 9.18 14.35
CA GLY A 84 14.42 8.65 13.08
C GLY A 84 13.57 7.38 13.21
N ASN A 85 14.03 6.41 13.99
CA ASN A 85 13.33 5.15 14.19
C ASN A 85 12.26 5.28 15.28
N THR A 86 11.15 4.56 15.14
CA THR A 86 10.10 4.53 16.16
C THR A 86 10.53 3.66 17.33
N GLU A 87 10.72 4.23 18.52
CA GLU A 87 11.29 3.54 19.68
C GLU A 87 10.55 3.93 20.97
N VAL A 88 10.82 3.18 22.05
CA VAL A 88 10.36 3.51 23.40
C VAL A 88 11.30 4.52 24.03
N TYR A 89 10.74 5.62 24.51
CA TYR A 89 11.42 6.68 25.25
C TYR A 89 10.77 6.87 26.63
N SER A 90 11.49 7.57 27.51
CA SER A 90 10.93 8.04 28.79
C SER A 90 11.33 9.48 29.11
N ILE A 91 10.47 10.19 29.84
CA ILE A 91 10.70 11.54 30.37
C ILE A 91 10.15 11.68 31.79
N PRO A 92 10.65 12.61 32.62
CA PRO A 92 9.97 13.01 33.85
C PRO A 92 8.59 13.62 33.55
N GLU A 93 7.62 13.51 34.48
CA GLU A 93 6.26 14.04 34.29
C GLU A 93 6.21 15.55 34.01
N ARG A 94 7.25 16.27 34.43
CA ARG A 94 7.43 17.71 34.25
C ARG A 94 8.04 18.09 32.90
N GLY A 95 8.37 17.11 32.07
CA GLY A 95 9.21 17.28 30.88
C GLY A 95 10.70 17.18 31.18
N GLY A 96 11.52 17.38 30.15
CA GLY A 96 12.98 17.24 30.19
C GLY A 96 13.52 16.55 28.94
N GLU A 97 14.79 16.18 28.96
CA GLU A 97 15.43 15.44 27.87
C GLU A 97 14.86 14.00 27.78
N PRO A 98 14.33 13.58 26.61
CA PRO A 98 13.90 12.20 26.38
C PRO A 98 15.05 11.21 26.46
N GLN A 99 14.85 10.11 27.18
CA GLN A 99 15.79 8.99 27.23
C GLN A 99 15.28 7.84 26.36
N ARG A 100 16.03 7.49 25.31
CA ARG A 100 15.79 6.29 24.49
C ARG A 100 16.04 5.02 25.30
N LEU A 101 15.13 4.06 25.20
CA LEU A 101 15.22 2.78 25.91
C LEU A 101 15.45 1.60 24.95
N THR A 102 14.82 1.60 23.78
CA THR A 102 14.89 0.49 22.81
C THR A 102 15.73 0.81 21.57
N TYR A 103 16.27 -0.25 20.96
CA TYR A 103 17.04 -0.24 19.72
C TYR A 103 16.59 -1.46 18.90
N THR A 104 15.66 -1.26 17.98
CA THR A 104 14.97 -2.35 17.26
C THR A 104 15.12 -2.23 15.75
N SER A 105 14.75 -3.27 14.99
CA SER A 105 14.86 -3.29 13.53
C SER A 105 14.09 -2.13 12.86
N THR A 106 14.64 -1.61 11.76
CA THR A 106 13.97 -0.58 10.96
C THR A 106 12.98 -1.24 10.01
N ASN A 107 11.69 -1.22 10.35
CA ASN A 107 10.65 -1.80 9.51
C ASN A 107 10.14 -0.76 8.48
N SER A 108 9.72 -1.20 7.29
CA SER A 108 9.26 -0.26 6.26
C SER A 108 7.88 0.31 6.61
N ARG A 109 6.99 -0.50 7.19
CA ARG A 109 5.60 -0.16 7.54
C ARG A 109 5.44 0.36 8.97
N ASP A 110 6.29 1.30 9.34
CA ASP A 110 6.45 1.82 10.70
C ASP A 110 5.95 3.25 10.87
N ASP A 111 4.83 3.59 10.22
CA ASP A 111 4.28 4.94 10.24
C ASP A 111 2.89 4.97 10.87
N LEU A 112 2.56 6.09 11.54
CA LEU A 112 1.26 6.27 12.19
C LEU A 112 0.11 6.29 11.16
N GLY A 113 0.41 6.81 9.96
CA GLY A 113 -0.54 6.86 8.85
C GLY A 113 -0.68 5.55 8.07
N ASP A 114 0.12 4.52 8.36
CA ASP A 114 -0.03 3.21 7.73
C ASP A 114 -1.07 2.36 8.50
N ARG A 115 -1.87 1.59 7.75
CA ARG A 115 -2.94 0.70 8.28
C ARG A 115 -2.47 -0.38 9.29
N MET A 116 -1.16 -0.63 9.37
CA MET A 116 -0.53 -1.56 10.30
C MET A 116 -0.12 -0.85 11.61
N GLY A 117 -0.07 0.48 11.59
CA GLY A 117 0.37 1.32 12.70
C GLY A 117 1.88 1.32 12.93
N PRO A 118 2.35 2.17 13.86
CA PRO A 118 3.74 2.23 14.27
C PRO A 118 4.15 0.99 15.08
N ASN A 119 5.44 0.70 15.10
CA ASN A 119 6.08 -0.26 15.98
C ASN A 119 6.38 0.34 17.36
N ASN A 120 6.84 -0.53 18.26
CA ASN A 120 7.33 -0.16 19.60
C ASN A 120 6.30 0.63 20.42
N ILE A 121 5.03 0.25 20.29
CA ILE A 121 3.92 0.90 20.99
C ILE A 121 3.99 0.58 22.47
N VAL A 122 4.12 1.61 23.31
CA VAL A 122 4.07 1.47 24.77
C VAL A 122 2.65 1.10 25.21
N MET A 123 2.53 -0.05 25.88
CA MET A 123 1.24 -0.59 26.32
C MET A 123 0.94 -0.24 27.78
N GLY A 124 1.97 -0.23 28.64
CA GLY A 124 1.80 0.03 30.06
C GLY A 124 3.07 -0.22 30.88
N TRP A 125 2.90 -0.31 32.19
CA TRP A 125 3.96 -0.58 33.17
C TRP A 125 3.65 -1.81 33.99
N SER A 126 4.68 -2.50 34.50
CA SER A 126 4.52 -3.43 35.60
C SER A 126 4.00 -2.68 36.84
N PRO A 127 3.14 -3.30 37.70
CA PRO A 127 2.59 -2.61 38.87
C PRO A 127 3.65 -2.10 39.86
N ASP A 128 4.84 -2.69 39.87
CA ASP A 128 5.98 -2.25 40.69
C ASP A 128 6.81 -1.11 40.06
N GLY A 129 6.46 -0.68 38.85
CA GLY A 129 7.11 0.41 38.11
C GLY A 129 8.50 0.09 37.58
N ARG A 130 8.94 -1.18 37.62
CA ARG A 130 10.29 -1.55 37.19
C ARG A 130 10.43 -1.74 35.69
N ASN A 131 9.37 -2.19 35.03
CA ASN A 131 9.40 -2.54 33.61
C ASN A 131 8.28 -1.85 32.83
N ILE A 132 8.57 -1.53 31.58
CA ILE A 132 7.63 -1.04 30.59
C ILE A 132 7.30 -2.20 29.66
N ILE A 133 6.01 -2.41 29.39
CA ILE A 133 5.55 -3.37 28.38
C ILE A 133 5.24 -2.63 27.08
N TYR A 134 5.74 -3.15 25.97
CA TYR A 134 5.55 -2.56 24.64
C TYR A 134 5.33 -3.65 23.59
N ARG A 135 4.70 -3.30 22.47
CA ARG A 135 4.53 -4.18 21.31
C ARG A 135 5.54 -3.86 20.22
N ASN A 136 6.21 -4.89 19.72
CA ASN A 136 7.10 -4.80 18.56
C ASN A 136 6.69 -5.85 17.51
N ARG A 137 6.91 -5.53 16.22
CA ARG A 137 6.81 -6.50 15.12
C ARG A 137 8.21 -6.80 14.59
N ILE A 138 8.48 -8.08 14.39
CA ILE A 138 9.67 -8.54 13.66
C ILE A 138 9.28 -8.49 12.17
N GLY A 139 9.66 -7.42 11.47
CA GLY A 139 9.29 -7.17 10.07
C GLY A 139 7.93 -6.48 9.86
N ASP A 140 7.42 -6.53 8.62
CA ASP A 140 6.23 -5.77 8.15
C ASP A 140 4.91 -6.56 8.18
N GLY A 141 4.91 -7.75 8.81
CA GLY A 141 3.78 -8.68 8.86
C GLY A 141 2.63 -8.30 9.80
N PHE A 142 1.64 -9.19 9.89
CA PHE A 142 0.40 -9.00 10.67
C PHE A 142 0.54 -9.31 12.17
N ILE A 143 1.68 -9.80 12.62
CA ILE A 143 1.86 -10.32 13.98
C ILE A 143 2.70 -9.34 14.80
N GLY A 144 2.13 -8.88 15.92
CA GLY A 144 2.86 -8.15 16.96
C GLY A 144 3.15 -9.05 18.15
N LYS A 145 4.29 -8.81 18.80
CA LYS A 145 4.70 -9.50 20.03
C LYS A 145 4.85 -8.52 21.19
N LEU A 146 4.60 -9.00 22.40
CA LEU A 146 4.78 -8.22 23.62
C LEU A 146 6.18 -8.44 24.19
N TRP A 147 6.81 -7.32 24.52
CA TRP A 147 8.15 -7.25 25.09
C TRP A 147 8.12 -6.42 26.36
N THR A 148 9.04 -6.71 27.27
CA THR A 148 9.30 -5.87 28.43
C THR A 148 10.70 -5.32 28.40
N ILE A 149 10.86 -4.06 28.81
CA ILE A 149 12.15 -3.42 29.03
C ILE A 149 12.20 -2.77 30.41
N SER A 150 13.35 -2.85 31.06
CA SER A 150 13.60 -2.13 32.31
C SER A 150 13.41 -0.63 32.12
N ALA A 151 12.81 0.04 33.12
CA ALA A 151 12.66 1.50 33.14
C ALA A 151 14.00 2.25 33.10
N LYS A 152 15.13 1.55 33.31
CA LYS A 152 16.49 2.08 33.20
C LYS A 152 17.15 1.79 31.84
N GLY A 153 16.45 1.16 30.91
CA GLY A 153 16.99 0.65 29.65
C GLY A 153 17.66 -0.72 29.79
N GLY A 154 18.33 -1.16 28.72
CA GLY A 154 19.00 -2.46 28.62
C GLY A 154 18.44 -3.33 27.49
N MET A 155 18.67 -4.64 27.58
CA MET A 155 18.06 -5.61 26.66
C MET A 155 16.59 -5.84 27.00
N SER A 156 15.75 -5.93 25.97
CA SER A 156 14.35 -6.31 26.11
C SER A 156 14.18 -7.82 26.26
N GLU A 157 13.10 -8.23 26.93
CA GLU A 157 12.70 -9.62 27.09
C GLU A 157 11.33 -9.86 26.44
N GLU A 158 11.21 -10.90 25.61
CA GLU A 158 9.92 -11.30 25.02
C GLU A 158 9.04 -11.91 26.11
N LEU A 159 7.78 -11.47 26.21
CA LEU A 159 6.80 -12.20 27.03
C LEU A 159 6.51 -13.55 26.35
N PRO A 160 6.30 -14.65 27.11
CA PRO A 160 6.15 -15.99 26.55
C PRO A 160 4.76 -16.21 25.93
N LEU A 161 4.42 -15.38 24.95
CA LEU A 161 3.19 -15.37 24.18
C LEU A 161 3.58 -15.21 22.69
N PRO A 162 3.02 -16.02 21.78
CA PRO A 162 3.39 -16.02 20.36
C PRO A 162 2.96 -14.74 19.64
N GLU A 163 1.93 -14.07 20.16
CA GLU A 163 1.35 -12.83 19.65
C GLU A 163 0.78 -11.99 20.81
N GLY A 164 0.67 -10.68 20.61
CA GLY A 164 0.02 -9.79 21.57
C GLY A 164 -0.13 -8.34 21.14
N GLY A 165 -1.20 -7.71 21.62
CA GLY A 165 -1.60 -6.33 21.40
C GLY A 165 -1.76 -5.54 22.70
N PHE A 166 -2.76 -4.67 22.78
CA PHE A 166 -3.02 -3.91 24.00
C PHE A 166 -3.26 -4.83 25.21
N CYS A 167 -2.72 -4.42 26.37
CA CYS A 167 -2.71 -5.25 27.56
C CYS A 167 -2.66 -4.42 28.85
N CYS A 168 -3.06 -5.05 29.96
CA CYS A 168 -3.04 -4.46 31.29
C CYS A 168 -2.82 -5.55 32.36
N TYR A 169 -1.88 -5.32 33.29
CA TYR A 169 -1.66 -6.22 34.42
C TYR A 169 -2.81 -6.17 35.42
N SER A 170 -3.08 -7.29 36.08
CA SER A 170 -3.91 -7.30 37.28
C SER A 170 -3.29 -6.42 38.37
N PRO A 171 -4.09 -5.86 39.30
CA PRO A 171 -3.57 -4.99 40.37
C PRO A 171 -2.45 -5.61 41.22
N ASP A 172 -2.44 -6.95 41.35
CA ASP A 172 -1.39 -7.69 42.07
C ASP A 172 -0.20 -8.12 41.20
N GLY A 173 -0.21 -7.81 39.90
CA GLY A 173 0.83 -8.12 38.93
C GLY A 173 0.98 -9.59 38.55
N LYS A 174 0.06 -10.47 38.98
CA LYS A 174 0.17 -11.92 38.74
C LYS A 174 -0.46 -12.39 37.43
N LYS A 175 -1.32 -11.57 36.83
CA LYS A 175 -2.03 -11.89 35.59
C LYS A 175 -1.94 -10.72 34.62
N LEU A 176 -2.13 -11.02 33.34
CA LEU A 176 -2.16 -10.04 32.26
C LEU A 176 -3.45 -10.24 31.45
N ALA A 177 -4.29 -9.21 31.38
CA ALA A 177 -5.36 -9.14 30.39
C ALA A 177 -4.77 -8.59 29.08
N TYR A 178 -4.99 -9.24 27.94
CA TYR A 178 -4.39 -8.83 26.68
C TYR A 178 -5.25 -9.20 25.47
N ASN A 179 -5.10 -8.41 24.41
CA ASN A 179 -5.51 -8.76 23.05
C ASN A 179 -4.42 -9.59 22.38
N ARG A 180 -4.79 -10.54 21.52
CA ARG A 180 -3.84 -11.36 20.75
C ARG A 180 -3.47 -10.71 19.42
N THR A 181 -4.40 -9.99 18.82
CA THR A 181 -4.33 -9.47 17.46
C THR A 181 -4.19 -7.94 17.48
N MET A 182 -3.51 -7.36 16.48
CA MET A 182 -3.40 -5.91 16.31
C MET A 182 -4.14 -5.41 15.06
N ARG A 183 -5.02 -4.42 15.22
CA ARG A 183 -5.87 -3.87 14.13
C ARG A 183 -6.35 -2.43 14.35
N GLU A 184 -5.94 -1.79 15.42
CA GLU A 184 -6.46 -0.50 15.89
C GLU A 184 -6.26 0.68 14.92
N PHE A 185 -5.44 0.52 13.87
CA PHE A 185 -5.22 1.51 12.79
C PHE A 185 -5.92 1.17 11.47
N ARG A 186 -6.71 0.09 11.44
CA ARG A 186 -7.48 -0.29 10.26
C ARG A 186 -8.66 0.66 10.10
N THR A 187 -8.85 1.14 8.88
CA THR A 187 -9.97 1.97 8.44
C THR A 187 -11.17 1.10 8.07
N TRP A 188 -11.60 0.25 9.01
CA TRP A 188 -12.69 -0.71 8.84
C TRP A 188 -13.46 -0.85 10.15
N LYS A 189 -14.59 -0.13 10.26
CA LYS A 189 -15.48 -0.21 11.43
C LYS A 189 -16.39 -1.42 11.34
N TYR A 190 -16.88 -1.87 12.49
CA TYR A 190 -17.87 -2.95 12.62
C TYR A 190 -17.41 -4.27 11.97
N TYR A 191 -16.10 -4.51 12.06
CA TYR A 191 -15.45 -5.67 11.48
C TYR A 191 -15.85 -6.96 12.23
N ARG A 192 -16.15 -8.03 11.49
CA ARG A 192 -16.57 -9.35 12.01
C ARG A 192 -15.74 -10.51 11.44
N GLY A 193 -14.69 -10.21 10.68
CA GLY A 193 -13.81 -11.24 10.12
C GLY A 193 -12.91 -11.88 11.17
N GLY A 194 -12.14 -12.89 10.76
CA GLY A 194 -11.38 -13.77 11.68
C GLY A 194 -10.36 -13.11 12.59
N GLN A 195 -9.99 -11.85 12.34
CA GLN A 195 -9.14 -11.13 13.26
C GLN A 195 -9.94 -10.59 14.45
N ALA A 196 -11.26 -10.34 14.36
CA ALA A 196 -12.09 -9.78 15.42
C ALA A 196 -11.70 -10.39 16.77
N ASP A 197 -11.15 -9.54 17.66
CA ASP A 197 -10.31 -10.03 18.75
C ASP A 197 -11.07 -9.92 20.06
N ASP A 198 -10.66 -10.77 20.98
CA ASP A 198 -11.24 -10.93 22.30
C ASP A 198 -10.23 -10.49 23.37
N ILE A 199 -10.72 -10.39 24.61
CA ILE A 199 -9.85 -10.21 25.78
C ILE A 199 -9.49 -11.58 26.34
N TRP A 200 -8.18 -11.80 26.53
CA TRP A 200 -7.63 -13.01 27.10
C TRP A 200 -6.92 -12.71 28.42
N ILE A 201 -6.99 -13.64 29.38
CA ILE A 201 -6.23 -13.57 30.63
C ILE A 201 -5.10 -14.60 30.59
N TYR A 202 -3.86 -14.14 30.70
CA TYR A 202 -2.67 -14.94 30.93
C TYR A 202 -2.30 -14.95 32.42
N ASP A 203 -2.07 -16.13 33.00
CA ASP A 203 -1.75 -16.30 34.44
C ASP A 203 -0.32 -16.78 34.74
N GLY A 204 0.55 -16.78 33.73
CA GLY A 204 1.89 -17.34 33.82
C GLY A 204 2.01 -18.79 33.33
N LYS A 205 0.89 -19.49 33.14
CA LYS A 205 0.87 -20.93 32.78
C LYS A 205 -0.18 -21.31 31.75
N SER A 206 -1.24 -20.52 31.64
CA SER A 206 -2.37 -20.76 30.77
C SER A 206 -2.96 -19.44 30.29
N VAL A 207 -3.72 -19.50 29.20
CA VAL A 207 -4.50 -18.38 28.69
C VAL A 207 -5.97 -18.75 28.61
N LYS A 208 -6.87 -17.80 28.90
CA LYS A 208 -8.32 -18.00 28.86
C LYS A 208 -9.02 -16.82 28.19
N ASN A 209 -9.91 -17.09 27.23
CA ASN A 209 -10.82 -16.10 26.65
C ASN A 209 -11.89 -15.74 27.68
N ILE A 210 -12.19 -14.45 27.85
CA ILE A 210 -13.23 -13.99 28.78
C ILE A 210 -14.39 -13.26 28.11
N THR A 211 -14.30 -12.96 26.82
CA THR A 211 -15.33 -12.20 26.11
C THR A 211 -16.11 -13.02 25.10
N GLU A 212 -15.45 -13.91 24.34
CA GLU A 212 -16.06 -14.81 23.35
C GLU A 212 -17.12 -14.11 22.47
N ASN A 213 -16.70 -13.05 21.76
CA ASN A 213 -17.60 -12.19 21.02
C ASN A 213 -17.23 -12.15 19.52
N GLU A 214 -18.24 -12.03 18.65
CA GLU A 214 -18.00 -11.85 17.21
C GLU A 214 -17.53 -10.43 16.89
N ALA A 215 -17.99 -9.46 17.69
CA ALA A 215 -17.53 -8.09 17.65
C ALA A 215 -16.15 -7.94 18.31
N GLN A 216 -15.47 -6.84 18.01
CA GLN A 216 -14.14 -6.60 18.56
C GLN A 216 -14.25 -6.19 20.03
N ASP A 217 -13.51 -6.85 20.91
CA ASP A 217 -13.34 -6.48 22.32
C ASP A 217 -11.86 -6.20 22.57
N ILE A 218 -11.49 -4.91 22.66
CA ILE A 218 -10.08 -4.49 22.64
C ILE A 218 -9.71 -3.48 23.73
N MET A 219 -8.41 -3.33 23.96
CA MET A 219 -7.79 -2.38 24.89
C MET A 219 -8.23 -2.61 26.36
N PRO A 220 -7.89 -3.78 26.94
CA PRO A 220 -8.28 -4.11 28.31
C PRO A 220 -7.61 -3.20 29.34
N MET A 221 -8.35 -2.87 30.39
CA MET A 221 -7.95 -2.04 31.53
C MET A 221 -8.44 -2.71 32.82
N TRP A 222 -7.52 -3.29 33.59
CA TRP A 222 -7.86 -4.07 34.79
C TRP A 222 -7.86 -3.18 36.04
N ILE A 223 -9.04 -3.04 36.67
CA ILE A 223 -9.26 -2.17 37.84
C ILE A 223 -10.00 -2.98 38.91
N GLY A 224 -9.33 -3.26 40.03
CA GLY A 224 -9.89 -4.10 41.09
C GLY A 224 -10.26 -5.49 40.57
N ASP A 225 -11.54 -5.87 40.72
CA ASP A 225 -12.09 -7.14 40.24
C ASP A 225 -12.69 -7.05 38.82
N GLU A 226 -12.52 -5.92 38.13
CA GLU A 226 -13.17 -5.64 36.85
C GLU A 226 -12.15 -5.38 35.73
N ILE A 227 -12.50 -5.77 34.51
CA ILE A 227 -11.72 -5.50 33.30
C ILE A 227 -12.62 -4.66 32.39
N TYR A 228 -12.24 -3.39 32.19
CA TYR A 228 -12.88 -2.49 31.24
C TYR A 228 -12.22 -2.65 29.87
N PHE A 229 -12.97 -2.47 28.80
CA PHE A 229 -12.49 -2.57 27.42
C PHE A 229 -13.45 -1.84 26.48
N ILE A 230 -13.08 -1.63 25.22
CA ILE A 230 -13.99 -1.06 24.21
C ILE A 230 -14.52 -2.13 23.28
N SER A 231 -15.78 -1.97 22.86
CA SER A 231 -16.47 -2.90 21.97
C SER A 231 -17.46 -2.22 21.04
N ASP A 232 -17.53 -2.70 19.80
CA ASP A 232 -18.50 -2.30 18.76
C ASP A 232 -19.69 -3.29 18.64
N ARG A 233 -19.91 -4.10 19.69
CA ARG A 233 -20.97 -5.12 19.73
C ARG A 233 -22.39 -4.57 19.55
N ASP A 234 -22.60 -3.29 19.83
CA ASP A 234 -23.86 -2.58 19.62
C ASP A 234 -23.71 -1.38 18.69
N HIS A 235 -22.88 -1.58 17.66
CA HIS A 235 -22.53 -0.64 16.59
C HIS A 235 -21.37 0.28 16.96
N TRP A 236 -21.54 1.34 17.75
CA TRP A 236 -20.41 2.25 18.06
C TRP A 236 -19.50 1.69 19.15
N MET A 237 -18.18 1.87 18.99
CA MET A 237 -17.22 1.53 20.04
C MET A 237 -17.56 2.28 21.32
N ASN A 238 -17.92 1.53 22.36
CA ASN A 238 -18.22 2.04 23.69
C ASN A 238 -17.44 1.26 24.74
N ILE A 239 -17.32 1.82 25.95
CA ILE A 239 -16.70 1.12 27.07
C ILE A 239 -17.69 0.10 27.64
N PHE A 240 -17.22 -1.13 27.79
CA PHE A 240 -17.86 -2.23 28.50
C PHE A 240 -16.98 -2.67 29.67
N VAL A 241 -17.57 -3.41 30.60
CA VAL A 241 -16.85 -3.95 31.76
C VAL A 241 -17.24 -5.40 32.01
N TYR A 242 -16.22 -6.25 32.19
CA TYR A 242 -16.33 -7.65 32.60
C TYR A 242 -15.92 -7.79 34.07
N ASN A 243 -16.79 -8.40 34.88
CA ASN A 243 -16.49 -8.67 36.28
C ASN A 243 -15.82 -10.05 36.43
N THR A 244 -14.59 -10.08 36.95
CA THR A 244 -13.78 -11.31 37.04
C THR A 244 -14.29 -12.33 38.06
N LYS A 245 -15.19 -11.93 38.97
CA LYS A 245 -15.81 -12.82 39.97
C LYS A 245 -17.11 -13.43 39.47
N SER A 246 -18.00 -12.64 38.88
CA SER A 246 -19.32 -13.10 38.41
C SER A 246 -19.32 -13.58 36.97
N GLY A 247 -18.34 -13.16 36.15
CA GLY A 247 -18.32 -13.40 34.71
C GLY A 247 -19.29 -12.52 33.91
N ALA A 248 -19.92 -11.52 34.54
CA ALA A 248 -20.90 -10.67 33.88
C ALA A 248 -20.23 -9.53 33.09
N THR A 249 -20.74 -9.27 31.88
CA THR A 249 -20.35 -8.12 31.04
C THR A 249 -21.48 -7.10 30.99
N THR A 250 -21.19 -5.82 31.20
CA THR A 250 -22.16 -4.72 31.14
C THR A 250 -21.63 -3.51 30.37
N LYS A 251 -22.53 -2.74 29.76
CA LYS A 251 -22.21 -1.48 29.06
C LYS A 251 -21.96 -0.34 30.06
N VAL A 252 -21.01 0.55 29.77
CA VAL A 252 -20.61 1.66 30.65
C VAL A 252 -20.87 3.03 30.02
N THR A 253 -20.45 3.24 28.76
CA THR A 253 -20.74 4.48 28.00
C THR A 253 -21.74 4.20 26.90
N ASP A 254 -22.47 5.21 26.41
CA ASP A 254 -23.49 5.04 25.35
C ASP A 254 -23.41 6.12 24.24
N PHE A 255 -22.21 6.36 23.69
CA PHE A 255 -22.03 7.25 22.54
C PHE A 255 -22.68 6.65 21.27
N LYS A 256 -23.28 7.52 20.44
CA LYS A 256 -24.07 7.17 19.26
C LYS A 256 -23.63 7.85 17.96
N GLU A 257 -22.51 8.57 18.00
CA GLU A 257 -22.04 9.33 16.86
C GLU A 257 -20.61 8.93 16.50
N TYR A 258 -19.68 9.00 17.45
CA TYR A 258 -18.28 8.63 17.24
C TYR A 258 -17.89 7.48 18.17
N ASP A 259 -16.91 6.71 17.71
CA ASP A 259 -16.28 5.64 18.47
C ASP A 259 -15.48 6.20 19.65
N VAL A 260 -15.52 5.51 20.80
CA VAL A 260 -14.52 5.65 21.85
C VAL A 260 -13.19 5.09 21.35
N LYS A 261 -12.11 5.86 21.49
CA LYS A 261 -10.77 5.49 21.02
C LYS A 261 -9.72 5.57 22.14
N PHE A 262 -8.76 4.67 22.07
CA PHE A 262 -7.53 4.63 22.88
C PHE A 262 -7.71 4.91 24.38
N PRO A 263 -8.65 4.23 25.08
CA PRO A 263 -8.79 4.41 26.51
C PRO A 263 -7.52 3.96 27.26
N SER A 264 -7.26 4.60 28.39
CA SER A 264 -6.10 4.34 29.25
C SER A 264 -6.47 4.54 30.72
N THR A 265 -5.78 3.85 31.63
CA THR A 265 -6.04 3.92 33.06
C THR A 265 -4.77 4.01 33.90
N ASN A 266 -4.88 4.65 35.07
CA ASN A 266 -3.90 4.56 36.16
C ASN A 266 -4.30 3.56 37.26
N GLY A 267 -5.31 2.72 37.01
CA GLY A 267 -5.89 1.80 37.98
C GLY A 267 -6.95 2.43 38.91
N ARG A 268 -7.29 3.72 38.73
CA ARG A 268 -8.32 4.44 39.52
C ARG A 268 -9.28 5.25 38.66
N LEU A 269 -8.79 5.85 37.57
CA LEU A 269 -9.57 6.59 36.58
C LEU A 269 -9.29 6.03 35.19
N ILE A 270 -10.27 6.15 34.30
CA ILE A 270 -10.11 5.87 32.87
C ILE A 270 -10.20 7.20 32.13
N VAL A 271 -9.29 7.42 31.17
CA VAL A 271 -9.37 8.54 30.21
C VAL A 271 -9.42 8.00 28.79
N PHE A 272 -10.15 8.66 27.90
CA PHE A 272 -10.35 8.19 26.53
C PHE A 272 -10.68 9.34 25.58
N GLU A 273 -10.57 9.07 24.27
CA GLU A 273 -10.95 10.00 23.21
C GLU A 273 -12.37 9.67 22.68
N ASN A 274 -13.20 10.69 22.45
CA ASN A 274 -14.42 10.58 21.66
C ASN A 274 -14.65 11.89 20.87
N ALA A 275 -14.90 11.78 19.57
CA ALA A 275 -15.09 12.91 18.66
C ALA A 275 -13.92 13.93 18.68
N GLY A 276 -12.71 13.49 18.99
CA GLY A 276 -11.51 14.32 19.14
C GLY A 276 -11.38 15.05 20.49
N TYR A 277 -12.32 14.86 21.42
CA TYR A 277 -12.24 15.38 22.79
C TYR A 277 -11.75 14.30 23.76
N LEU A 278 -11.22 14.73 24.91
CA LEU A 278 -10.90 13.82 26.01
C LEU A 278 -12.04 13.75 27.03
N TYR A 279 -12.22 12.56 27.58
CA TYR A 279 -13.17 12.28 28.66
C TYR A 279 -12.46 11.60 29.82
N SER A 280 -12.99 11.80 31.02
CA SER A 280 -12.66 11.03 32.21
C SER A 280 -13.85 10.17 32.62
N LEU A 281 -13.59 8.96 33.10
CA LEU A 281 -14.57 8.02 33.65
C LEU A 281 -14.08 7.56 35.02
N ASP A 282 -14.95 7.66 36.03
CA ASP A 282 -14.77 7.02 37.33
C ASP A 282 -15.31 5.57 37.26
N PRO A 283 -14.44 4.54 37.39
CA PRO A 283 -14.85 3.15 37.38
C PRO A 283 -15.88 2.79 38.46
N VAL A 284 -15.82 3.44 39.64
CA VAL A 284 -16.68 3.11 40.78
C VAL A 284 -18.11 3.59 40.55
N SER A 285 -18.29 4.86 40.20
CA SER A 285 -19.61 5.43 39.92
C SER A 285 -20.11 5.14 38.51
N LYS A 286 -19.21 4.74 37.59
CA LYS A 286 -19.45 4.60 36.14
C LYS A 286 -19.88 5.90 35.45
N HIS A 287 -19.65 7.03 36.11
CA HIS A 287 -19.92 8.36 35.55
C HIS A 287 -18.74 8.82 34.70
N TYR A 288 -19.03 9.42 33.54
CA TYR A 288 -18.03 10.02 32.67
C TYR A 288 -18.38 11.46 32.32
N GLN A 289 -17.36 12.28 32.08
CA GLN A 289 -17.49 13.69 31.71
C GLN A 289 -16.37 14.14 30.79
N ARG A 290 -16.66 15.13 29.94
CA ARG A 290 -15.68 15.76 29.06
C ARG A 290 -14.64 16.52 29.89
N ILE A 291 -13.39 16.51 29.44
CA ILE A 291 -12.30 17.32 29.99
C ILE A 291 -12.14 18.52 29.04
N ASP A 292 -12.58 19.70 29.48
CA ASP A 292 -12.51 20.92 28.66
C ASP A 292 -11.06 21.43 28.62
N ILE A 293 -10.36 21.18 27.51
CA ILE A 293 -8.96 21.54 27.33
C ILE A 293 -8.82 22.77 26.42
N GLU A 294 -8.02 23.72 26.88
CA GLU A 294 -7.64 24.91 26.13
C GLU A 294 -6.22 24.75 25.58
N LEU A 295 -6.05 24.96 24.26
CA LEU A 295 -4.76 24.84 23.59
C LEU A 295 -4.30 26.20 23.06
N ASN A 296 -3.09 26.60 23.47
CA ASN A 296 -2.38 27.78 22.96
C ASN A 296 -1.06 27.34 22.30
N ALA A 297 -1.13 26.42 21.35
CA ALA A 297 0.03 25.85 20.66
C ALA A 297 0.32 26.58 19.34
N GLU A 298 1.61 26.72 19.00
CA GLU A 298 2.00 27.11 17.64
C GLU A 298 1.69 25.96 16.68
N GLY A 299 0.95 26.22 15.60
CA GLY A 299 0.65 25.23 14.56
C GLY A 299 1.82 25.00 13.60
N ILE A 300 2.97 24.56 14.12
CA ILE A 300 4.24 24.48 13.37
C ILE A 300 4.09 23.72 12.04
N TYR A 301 3.36 22.60 12.03
CA TYR A 301 3.14 21.75 10.86
C TYR A 301 1.93 22.12 9.98
N ALA A 302 1.10 23.07 10.42
CA ALA A 302 -0.06 23.58 9.69
C ALA A 302 0.12 25.04 9.25
N ARG A 303 1.29 25.63 9.52
CA ARG A 303 1.59 27.01 9.13
C ARG A 303 1.83 27.06 7.64
N GLY A 304 1.13 27.96 6.96
CA GLY A 304 1.33 28.16 5.53
C GLY A 304 2.77 28.56 5.20
N GLU A 305 3.27 28.06 4.07
CA GLU A 305 4.66 28.21 3.65
C GLU A 305 4.79 28.37 2.13
N LYS A 306 5.96 28.83 1.67
CA LYS A 306 6.31 28.81 0.25
C LYS A 306 7.18 27.59 -0.02
N MET A 307 6.69 26.69 -0.86
CA MET A 307 7.35 25.41 -1.14
C MET A 307 7.80 25.33 -2.59
N ASP A 308 8.99 24.78 -2.83
CA ASP A 308 9.40 24.36 -4.17
C ASP A 308 8.77 23.00 -4.49
N VAL A 309 7.76 23.01 -5.35
CA VAL A 309 6.97 21.84 -5.76
C VAL A 309 7.49 21.21 -7.05
N SER A 310 8.70 21.55 -7.49
CA SER A 310 9.29 21.04 -8.74
C SER A 310 9.48 19.51 -8.76
N ARG A 311 9.37 18.84 -7.61
CA ARG A 311 9.41 17.37 -7.49
C ARG A 311 8.03 16.72 -7.52
N ASP A 312 6.95 17.49 -7.40
CA ASP A 312 5.57 17.03 -7.28
C ASP A 312 4.81 17.17 -8.61
N LEU A 313 5.48 16.92 -9.73
CA LEU A 313 4.93 17.11 -11.08
C LEU A 313 3.89 16.02 -11.41
N SER A 314 2.70 16.42 -11.84
CA SER A 314 1.64 15.49 -12.28
C SER A 314 1.36 15.53 -13.78
N SER A 315 1.67 16.64 -14.47
CA SER A 315 1.61 16.72 -15.94
C SER A 315 2.57 17.76 -16.50
N VAL A 316 3.12 17.50 -17.69
CA VAL A 316 4.01 18.41 -18.41
C VAL A 316 3.57 18.51 -19.88
N SER A 317 3.35 19.73 -20.35
CA SER A 317 3.05 20.09 -21.73
C SER A 317 4.05 21.15 -22.21
N ILE A 318 4.21 21.31 -23.53
CA ILE A 318 5.17 22.25 -24.13
C ILE A 318 4.50 23.22 -25.10
N SER A 319 5.09 24.40 -25.28
CA SER A 319 4.70 25.33 -26.36
C SER A 319 5.14 24.84 -27.73
N GLU A 320 4.44 25.24 -28.80
CA GLU A 320 4.85 24.96 -30.19
C GLU A 320 6.25 25.51 -30.50
N LYS A 321 6.59 26.65 -29.90
CA LYS A 321 7.92 27.27 -29.99
C LYS A 321 8.99 26.48 -29.21
N GLY A 322 8.59 25.64 -28.27
CA GLY A 322 9.47 24.86 -27.39
C GLY A 322 10.32 25.74 -26.47
N ASP A 323 9.83 26.91 -26.11
CA ASP A 323 10.48 27.88 -25.23
C ASP A 323 9.90 27.88 -23.80
N ARG A 324 8.74 27.22 -23.60
CA ARG A 324 8.07 27.13 -22.30
C ARG A 324 7.44 25.76 -22.07
N PHE A 325 7.40 25.38 -20.80
CA PHE A 325 6.59 24.30 -20.25
C PHE A 325 5.31 24.87 -19.64
N VAL A 326 4.21 24.13 -19.79
CA VAL A 326 3.03 24.23 -18.93
C VAL A 326 3.01 22.98 -18.07
N VAL A 327 2.97 23.18 -16.76
CA VAL A 327 3.22 22.11 -15.79
C VAL A 327 2.14 22.16 -14.74
N THR A 328 1.64 21.00 -14.34
CA THR A 328 0.92 20.89 -13.08
C THR A 328 1.84 20.29 -12.03
N ALA A 329 1.91 20.95 -10.87
CA ALA A 329 2.63 20.45 -9.71
C ALA A 329 1.89 20.82 -8.43
N ARG A 330 1.74 19.86 -7.51
CA ARG A 330 1.05 20.03 -6.21
C ARG A 330 -0.24 20.86 -6.27
N GLY A 331 -1.16 20.48 -7.16
CA GLY A 331 -2.46 21.15 -7.31
C GLY A 331 -2.42 22.54 -7.98
N GLU A 332 -1.29 22.97 -8.55
CA GLU A 332 -1.13 24.28 -9.18
C GLU A 332 -0.68 24.16 -10.64
N VAL A 333 -1.08 25.13 -11.47
CA VAL A 333 -0.67 25.29 -12.87
C VAL A 333 0.44 26.32 -12.99
N PHE A 334 1.56 25.92 -13.57
CA PHE A 334 2.73 26.76 -13.80
C PHE A 334 3.04 26.91 -15.28
N SER A 335 3.59 28.07 -15.63
CA SER A 335 4.30 28.31 -16.88
C SER A 335 5.78 28.52 -16.58
N ALA A 336 6.64 27.60 -17.01
CA ALA A 336 8.08 27.65 -16.77
C ALA A 336 8.87 27.82 -18.08
N PRO A 337 9.98 28.57 -18.10
CA PRO A 337 10.81 28.73 -19.29
C PRO A 337 11.65 27.47 -19.54
N VAL A 338 12.08 27.29 -20.79
CA VAL A 338 13.18 26.38 -21.12
C VAL A 338 14.49 27.14 -20.96
N GLY A 339 15.36 26.70 -20.05
CA GLY A 339 16.58 27.43 -19.69
C GLY A 339 16.33 28.63 -18.77
N LYS A 340 16.88 29.81 -19.09
CA LYS A 340 16.79 31.00 -18.23
C LYS A 340 15.50 31.78 -18.51
N GLY A 341 14.75 32.11 -17.47
CA GLY A 341 13.57 32.98 -17.58
C GLY A 341 12.73 33.03 -16.31
N VAL A 342 11.53 33.59 -16.41
CA VAL A 342 10.58 33.71 -15.29
C VAL A 342 9.63 32.52 -15.27
N VAL A 343 9.57 31.84 -14.13
CA VAL A 343 8.51 30.89 -13.77
C VAL A 343 7.30 31.68 -13.26
N LYS A 344 6.10 31.32 -13.71
CA LYS A 344 4.83 31.91 -13.26
C LYS A 344 3.94 30.82 -12.69
N ASN A 345 3.51 30.95 -11.43
CA ASN A 345 2.32 30.25 -10.93
C ASN A 345 1.08 31.00 -11.47
N LEU A 346 0.30 30.30 -12.30
CA LEU A 346 -0.83 30.83 -13.05
C LEU A 346 -2.16 30.71 -12.30
N SER A 347 -2.37 29.66 -11.49
CA SER A 347 -3.64 29.40 -10.81
C SER A 347 -3.74 30.07 -9.44
N ARG A 348 -2.75 29.88 -8.55
CA ARG A 348 -2.73 30.39 -7.16
C ARG A 348 -3.99 30.02 -6.39
N THR A 349 -4.33 28.74 -6.41
CA THR A 349 -5.52 28.15 -5.81
C THR A 349 -5.15 27.05 -4.82
N PRO A 350 -4.60 27.40 -3.64
CA PRO A 350 -4.07 26.42 -2.69
C PRO A 350 -5.11 25.45 -2.10
N GLY A 351 -6.41 25.74 -2.26
CA GLY A 351 -7.53 24.87 -1.88
C GLY A 351 -8.18 24.12 -3.04
N ALA A 352 -7.51 23.97 -4.18
CA ALA A 352 -8.04 23.26 -5.35
C ALA A 352 -6.97 22.38 -5.99
N ASN A 353 -7.34 21.18 -6.42
CA ASN A 353 -6.44 20.30 -7.14
C ASN A 353 -6.51 20.59 -8.63
N GLU A 354 -5.73 21.57 -9.08
CA GLU A 354 -5.49 21.76 -10.50
C GLU A 354 -4.66 20.60 -11.04
N ARG A 355 -5.11 19.96 -12.13
CA ARG A 355 -4.42 18.81 -12.72
C ARG A 355 -4.62 18.65 -14.21
N GLY A 356 -3.67 17.92 -14.81
CA GLY A 356 -3.73 17.56 -16.23
C GLY A 356 -3.70 18.76 -17.15
N ALA A 357 -2.94 19.81 -16.80
CA ALA A 357 -2.84 21.01 -17.61
C ALA A 357 -2.21 20.71 -18.98
N VAL A 358 -2.93 21.08 -20.04
CA VAL A 358 -2.55 20.87 -21.43
C VAL A 358 -2.69 22.16 -22.24
N LEU A 359 -1.64 22.54 -22.95
CA LEU A 359 -1.65 23.70 -23.83
C LEU A 359 -2.34 23.35 -25.16
N SER A 360 -3.13 24.27 -25.71
CA SER A 360 -3.73 24.12 -27.03
C SER A 360 -2.66 24.05 -28.12
N PRO A 361 -2.91 23.34 -29.24
CA PRO A 361 -1.97 23.23 -30.34
C PRO A 361 -1.48 24.57 -30.90
N ASP A 362 -2.33 25.59 -30.91
CA ASP A 362 -1.98 26.96 -31.33
C ASP A 362 -1.26 27.80 -30.25
N GLY A 363 -1.11 27.25 -29.03
CA GLY A 363 -0.45 27.89 -27.90
C GLY A 363 -1.23 29.00 -27.20
N GLN A 364 -2.48 29.26 -27.59
CA GLN A 364 -3.26 30.39 -27.06
C GLN A 364 -3.92 30.08 -25.71
N TYR A 365 -4.29 28.83 -25.47
CA TYR A 365 -5.09 28.44 -24.31
C TYR A 365 -4.45 27.29 -23.52
N ILE A 366 -4.63 27.33 -22.21
CA ILE A 366 -4.33 26.22 -21.30
C ILE A 366 -5.67 25.69 -20.79
N ALA A 367 -5.90 24.39 -20.95
CA ALA A 367 -7.01 23.70 -20.32
C ALA A 367 -6.51 22.79 -19.20
N TYR A 368 -7.23 22.75 -18.10
CA TYR A 368 -6.92 21.89 -16.95
C TYR A 368 -8.20 21.48 -16.22
N ILE A 369 -8.10 20.45 -15.39
CA ILE A 369 -9.18 20.00 -14.53
C ILE A 369 -8.97 20.62 -13.15
N SER A 370 -10.01 21.20 -12.58
CA SER A 370 -10.02 21.78 -11.23
C SER A 370 -11.21 21.23 -10.46
N ASP A 371 -11.09 21.10 -9.14
CA ASP A 371 -12.22 20.83 -8.27
C ASP A 371 -12.61 22.03 -7.38
N ARG A 372 -12.12 23.24 -7.69
CA ARG A 372 -12.42 24.48 -6.94
C ARG A 372 -13.92 24.82 -6.84
N SER A 373 -14.77 24.17 -7.64
CA SER A 373 -16.22 24.34 -7.62
C SER A 373 -16.94 23.38 -6.66
N GLY A 374 -16.23 22.42 -6.08
CA GLY A 374 -16.76 21.30 -5.31
C GLY A 374 -16.88 19.99 -6.12
N GLU A 375 -16.92 20.08 -7.45
CA GLU A 375 -16.87 18.95 -8.39
C GLU A 375 -15.72 19.15 -9.39
N THR A 376 -15.27 18.06 -10.04
CA THR A 376 -14.24 18.16 -11.07
C THR A 376 -14.78 18.79 -12.35
N GLU A 377 -14.20 19.91 -12.75
CA GLU A 377 -14.62 20.71 -13.90
C GLU A 377 -13.41 21.09 -14.77
N VAL A 378 -13.67 21.36 -16.05
CA VAL A 378 -12.68 21.87 -17.00
C VAL A 378 -12.64 23.39 -16.91
N TYR A 379 -11.44 23.92 -16.72
CA TYR A 379 -11.12 25.33 -16.75
C TYR A 379 -10.25 25.65 -17.96
N LEU A 380 -10.44 26.85 -18.50
CA LEU A 380 -9.73 27.37 -19.66
C LEU A 380 -9.11 28.71 -19.29
N GLN A 381 -7.84 28.89 -19.61
CA GLN A 381 -7.08 30.11 -19.31
C GLN A 381 -6.29 30.53 -20.55
N ASP A 382 -6.25 31.81 -20.87
CA ASP A 382 -5.33 32.30 -21.91
C ASP A 382 -3.88 32.10 -21.43
N ALA A 383 -2.99 31.62 -22.30
CA ALA A 383 -1.63 31.22 -21.94
C ALA A 383 -0.80 32.34 -21.30
N ASP A 384 -1.13 33.60 -21.59
CA ASP A 384 -0.47 34.81 -21.05
C ASP A 384 -1.27 35.52 -19.94
N ALA A 385 -2.51 35.08 -19.64
CA ALA A 385 -3.37 35.67 -18.61
C ALA A 385 -3.29 34.89 -17.29
N ILE A 386 -3.78 35.48 -16.21
CA ILE A 386 -3.93 34.83 -14.89
C ILE A 386 -5.37 34.37 -14.67
N GLU A 387 -6.35 35.04 -15.26
CA GLU A 387 -7.76 34.69 -15.08
C GLU A 387 -8.13 33.42 -15.87
N ALA A 388 -8.84 32.52 -15.20
CA ALA A 388 -9.35 31.30 -15.80
C ALA A 388 -10.89 31.32 -15.87
N LYS A 389 -11.42 30.90 -17.01
CA LYS A 389 -12.86 30.69 -17.26
C LYS A 389 -13.21 29.25 -16.90
N GLN A 390 -14.14 29.06 -15.97
CA GLN A 390 -14.79 27.76 -15.76
C GLN A 390 -15.61 27.41 -17.01
N LEU A 391 -15.19 26.39 -17.74
CA LEU A 391 -15.80 26.00 -19.01
C LEU A 391 -16.96 25.02 -18.82
N THR A 392 -16.96 24.29 -17.69
CA THR A 392 -17.96 23.27 -17.39
C THR A 392 -18.50 23.41 -15.95
N ARG A 393 -19.76 22.99 -15.72
CA ARG A 393 -20.47 23.10 -14.43
C ARG A 393 -21.33 21.86 -14.15
N ASP A 394 -21.59 21.55 -12.89
CA ASP A 394 -22.48 20.46 -12.47
C ASP A 394 -22.08 19.08 -13.05
N SER A 395 -20.78 18.79 -13.12
CA SER A 395 -20.30 17.44 -13.43
C SER A 395 -20.77 16.46 -12.35
N ASP A 396 -21.29 15.31 -12.78
CA ASP A 396 -21.91 14.30 -11.92
C ASP A 396 -20.97 13.14 -11.57
N THR A 397 -19.69 13.24 -11.94
CA THR A 397 -18.66 12.23 -11.69
C THR A 397 -17.26 12.79 -12.00
N TYR A 398 -16.22 12.13 -11.51
CA TYR A 398 -14.82 12.51 -11.72
C TYR A 398 -14.36 12.50 -13.19
N ILE A 399 -13.84 13.62 -13.68
CA ILE A 399 -13.19 13.74 -15.00
C ILE A 399 -11.76 13.18 -14.96
N ARG A 400 -11.41 12.25 -15.85
CA ARG A 400 -10.12 11.54 -15.84
C ARG A 400 -9.02 12.27 -16.62
N SER A 401 -9.27 12.62 -17.88
CA SER A 401 -8.24 13.12 -18.80
C SER A 401 -8.80 14.14 -19.80
N LEU A 402 -7.92 14.96 -20.37
CA LEU A 402 -8.22 15.94 -21.42
C LEU A 402 -7.39 15.66 -22.67
N ALA A 403 -7.95 15.92 -23.86
CA ALA A 403 -7.19 15.98 -25.11
C ALA A 403 -7.71 17.06 -26.05
N TRP A 404 -6.81 17.82 -26.65
CA TRP A 404 -7.11 18.91 -27.59
C TRP A 404 -7.33 18.40 -29.02
N ALA A 405 -8.32 18.98 -29.70
CA ALA A 405 -8.41 18.89 -31.15
C ALA A 405 -7.25 19.68 -31.80
N PRO A 406 -6.64 19.18 -32.88
CA PRO A 406 -5.57 19.88 -33.60
C PRO A 406 -5.92 21.30 -34.06
N ASP A 407 -7.20 21.59 -34.32
CA ASP A 407 -7.67 22.92 -34.72
C ASP A 407 -7.87 23.91 -33.54
N SER A 408 -7.61 23.47 -32.30
CA SER A 408 -7.78 24.24 -31.06
C SER A 408 -9.22 24.73 -30.78
N LYS A 409 -10.24 24.22 -31.49
CA LYS A 409 -11.64 24.66 -31.32
C LYS A 409 -12.46 23.78 -30.36
N SER A 410 -11.99 22.57 -30.08
CA SER A 410 -12.64 21.66 -29.14
C SER A 410 -11.64 20.85 -28.32
N LEU A 411 -12.13 20.36 -27.19
CA LEU A 411 -11.49 19.41 -26.29
C LEU A 411 -12.34 18.14 -26.24
N ILE A 412 -11.74 17.03 -25.83
CA ILE A 412 -12.49 15.90 -25.29
C ILE A 412 -12.04 15.60 -23.87
N TYR A 413 -12.95 15.01 -23.09
CA TYR A 413 -12.62 14.39 -21.82
C TYR A 413 -13.29 13.02 -21.65
N THR A 414 -12.70 12.21 -20.78
CA THR A 414 -13.30 10.97 -20.26
C THR A 414 -13.62 11.12 -18.78
N ASP A 415 -14.58 10.36 -18.27
CA ASP A 415 -15.01 10.43 -16.86
C ASP A 415 -15.33 9.06 -16.27
N ARG A 416 -15.50 8.98 -14.94
CA ARG A 416 -15.76 7.74 -14.17
C ARG A 416 -17.01 6.95 -14.60
N LYS A 417 -17.97 7.59 -15.26
CA LYS A 417 -19.15 6.93 -15.88
C LYS A 417 -18.86 6.37 -17.27
N ASN A 418 -17.58 6.30 -17.66
CA ASN A 418 -17.10 5.76 -18.93
C ASN A 418 -17.71 6.48 -20.14
N ARG A 419 -17.85 7.80 -20.05
CA ARG A 419 -18.31 8.65 -21.16
C ARG A 419 -17.12 9.26 -21.89
N LEU A 420 -17.28 9.49 -23.18
CA LEU A 420 -16.42 10.36 -23.99
C LEU A 420 -17.24 11.59 -24.38
N VAL A 421 -16.81 12.76 -23.91
CA VAL A 421 -17.54 14.02 -24.10
C VAL A 421 -16.67 14.99 -24.87
N GLN A 422 -17.23 15.59 -25.92
CA GLN A 422 -16.61 16.69 -26.65
C GLN A 422 -17.07 18.02 -26.04
N LEU A 423 -16.13 18.92 -25.84
CA LEU A 423 -16.33 20.25 -25.28
C LEU A 423 -15.94 21.31 -26.30
N SER A 424 -16.85 22.21 -26.60
CA SER A 424 -16.60 23.36 -27.45
C SER A 424 -15.88 24.46 -26.67
N ILE A 425 -14.81 25.03 -27.24
CA ILE A 425 -14.00 26.07 -26.59
C ILE A 425 -14.68 27.45 -26.58
N PRO A 426 -15.31 27.92 -27.68
CA PRO A 426 -15.93 29.25 -27.69
C PRO A 426 -17.01 29.44 -26.62
N ASP A 427 -17.88 28.44 -26.43
CA ASP A 427 -19.09 28.55 -25.62
C ASP A 427 -19.18 27.55 -24.45
N GLY A 428 -18.28 26.56 -24.36
CA GLY A 428 -18.32 25.53 -23.31
C GLY A 428 -19.39 24.45 -23.51
N ASN A 429 -19.99 24.36 -24.69
CA ASN A 429 -21.05 23.37 -24.94
C ASN A 429 -20.50 21.94 -24.88
N ARG A 430 -21.12 21.11 -24.02
CA ARG A 430 -20.82 19.68 -23.87
C ARG A 430 -21.66 18.84 -24.84
N LYS A 431 -21.03 17.98 -25.60
CA LYS A 431 -21.68 17.00 -26.49
C LYS A 431 -21.22 15.59 -26.12
N LEU A 432 -22.14 14.76 -25.61
CA LEU A 432 -21.88 13.34 -25.42
C LEU A 432 -21.61 12.69 -26.78
N VAL A 433 -20.42 12.11 -26.92
CA VAL A 433 -20.00 11.38 -28.12
C VAL A 433 -20.38 9.92 -27.96
N LEU A 434 -19.90 9.26 -26.90
CA LEU A 434 -20.09 7.83 -26.63
C LEU A 434 -20.15 7.50 -25.13
N THR A 435 -20.69 6.34 -24.79
CA THR A 435 -20.67 5.73 -23.45
C THR A 435 -20.38 4.24 -23.59
N SER A 436 -19.57 3.69 -22.69
CA SER A 436 -19.19 2.27 -22.70
C SER A 436 -19.65 1.57 -21.43
N ALA A 437 -20.38 0.46 -21.60
CA ALA A 437 -20.81 -0.40 -20.50
C ALA A 437 -19.67 -1.31 -19.98
N SER A 438 -18.69 -1.63 -20.83
CA SER A 438 -17.63 -2.59 -20.53
C SER A 438 -16.44 -1.98 -19.77
N GLY A 439 -16.36 -0.65 -19.67
CA GLY A 439 -15.24 0.05 -19.05
C GLY A 439 -14.82 1.32 -19.78
N GLU A 440 -13.75 1.93 -19.29
CA GLU A 440 -13.23 3.21 -19.80
C GLU A 440 -12.74 3.15 -21.25
N PHE A 441 -12.98 4.23 -22.01
CA PHE A 441 -12.30 4.47 -23.28
C PHE A 441 -10.85 4.90 -23.04
N SER A 442 -9.88 4.05 -23.37
CA SER A 442 -8.48 4.39 -23.15
C SER A 442 -7.86 5.11 -24.35
N ARG A 443 -7.06 6.14 -24.03
CA ARG A 443 -6.24 6.96 -24.97
C ARG A 443 -7.03 7.49 -26.18
N PRO A 444 -8.09 8.28 -25.97
CA PRO A 444 -8.77 8.90 -27.09
C PRO A 444 -7.86 9.96 -27.76
N VAL A 445 -7.74 9.92 -29.08
CA VAL A 445 -6.87 10.79 -29.89
C VAL A 445 -7.61 11.32 -31.10
N PHE A 446 -7.44 12.61 -31.39
CA PHE A 446 -8.02 13.23 -32.58
C PHE A 446 -7.24 12.89 -33.84
N SER A 447 -7.95 12.83 -34.97
CA SER A 447 -7.33 12.87 -36.29
C SER A 447 -6.76 14.26 -36.59
N PRO A 448 -5.73 14.39 -37.46
CA PRO A 448 -5.11 15.67 -37.78
C PRO A 448 -6.06 16.74 -38.34
N ASP A 449 -7.17 16.33 -38.96
CA ASP A 449 -8.21 17.22 -39.49
C ASP A 449 -9.32 17.55 -38.48
N SER A 450 -9.20 17.07 -37.23
CA SER A 450 -10.14 17.26 -36.12
C SER A 450 -11.55 16.70 -36.34
N LYS A 451 -11.78 15.86 -37.37
CA LYS A 451 -13.11 15.31 -37.69
C LYS A 451 -13.38 13.93 -37.10
N TRP A 452 -12.33 13.22 -36.71
CA TRP A 452 -12.41 11.87 -36.17
C TRP A 452 -11.74 11.77 -34.80
N ILE A 453 -12.21 10.82 -34.01
CA ILE A 453 -11.54 10.39 -32.79
C ILE A 453 -11.25 8.88 -32.89
N SER A 454 -10.04 8.46 -32.53
CA SER A 454 -9.73 7.06 -32.29
C SER A 454 -9.58 6.81 -30.80
N TYR A 455 -9.96 5.62 -30.33
CA TYR A 455 -9.86 5.22 -28.93
C TYR A 455 -9.82 3.70 -28.85
N THR A 456 -9.47 3.18 -27.68
CA THR A 456 -9.53 1.75 -27.38
C THR A 456 -10.70 1.45 -26.46
N ARG A 457 -11.47 0.38 -26.76
CA ARG A 457 -12.58 -0.12 -25.94
C ARG A 457 -12.42 -1.62 -25.72
N THR A 458 -12.59 -2.07 -24.47
CA THR A 458 -12.63 -3.52 -24.14
C THR A 458 -13.98 -4.10 -24.52
N GLU A 459 -13.97 -5.18 -25.29
CA GLU A 459 -15.17 -5.88 -25.73
C GLU A 459 -15.55 -7.02 -24.78
N THR A 460 -16.72 -7.63 -24.98
CA THR A 460 -17.25 -8.69 -24.09
C THR A 460 -16.43 -9.97 -24.05
N ASN A 461 -15.51 -10.16 -25.01
CA ASN A 461 -14.52 -11.25 -25.00
C ASN A 461 -13.17 -10.80 -24.40
N GLU A 462 -13.17 -9.69 -23.66
CA GLU A 462 -12.04 -9.07 -22.96
C GLU A 462 -10.91 -8.55 -23.87
N MET A 463 -11.08 -8.61 -25.19
CA MET A 463 -10.12 -8.06 -26.13
C MET A 463 -10.27 -6.54 -26.23
N SER A 464 -9.15 -5.82 -26.12
CA SER A 464 -9.10 -4.39 -26.43
C SER A 464 -9.18 -4.17 -27.94
N VAL A 465 -10.14 -3.37 -28.40
CA VAL A 465 -10.35 -3.07 -29.81
C VAL A 465 -10.21 -1.58 -30.06
N ILE A 466 -9.52 -1.23 -31.15
CA ILE A 466 -9.38 0.15 -31.59
C ILE A 466 -10.54 0.50 -32.50
N TYR A 467 -11.20 1.61 -32.20
CA TYR A 467 -12.28 2.17 -32.98
C TYR A 467 -11.89 3.54 -33.52
N VAL A 468 -12.60 3.97 -34.56
CA VAL A 468 -12.68 5.38 -34.95
C VAL A 468 -14.15 5.81 -35.00
N CYS A 469 -14.40 7.04 -34.61
CA CYS A 469 -15.72 7.65 -34.64
C CYS A 469 -15.65 9.02 -35.33
N ASN A 470 -16.55 9.24 -36.28
CA ASN A 470 -16.72 10.54 -36.92
C ASN A 470 -17.52 11.47 -36.00
N LEU A 471 -16.97 12.62 -35.62
CA LEU A 471 -17.56 13.49 -34.61
C LEU A 471 -18.83 14.21 -35.08
N GLU A 472 -18.99 14.39 -36.39
CA GLU A 472 -20.17 15.02 -36.99
C GLU A 472 -21.33 14.01 -37.09
N THR A 473 -21.10 12.90 -37.79
CA THR A 473 -22.13 11.89 -38.10
C THR A 473 -22.37 10.90 -36.96
N LYS A 474 -21.47 10.84 -35.96
CA LYS A 474 -21.43 9.85 -34.87
C LYS A 474 -21.32 8.39 -35.34
N LYS A 475 -20.93 8.16 -36.60
CA LYS A 475 -20.69 6.81 -37.10
C LYS A 475 -19.36 6.29 -36.56
N GLU A 476 -19.42 5.11 -35.96
CA GLU A 476 -18.28 4.38 -35.40
C GLU A 476 -18.03 3.12 -36.21
N PHE A 477 -16.76 2.72 -36.35
CA PHE A 477 -16.39 1.39 -36.83
C PHE A 477 -15.06 0.94 -36.20
N ALA A 478 -14.91 -0.37 -36.09
CA ALA A 478 -13.69 -0.99 -35.59
C ALA A 478 -12.58 -0.88 -36.64
N VAL A 479 -11.36 -0.57 -36.20
CA VAL A 479 -10.14 -0.59 -37.01
C VAL A 479 -9.37 -1.90 -36.80
N THR A 480 -9.57 -2.56 -35.66
CA THR A 480 -9.01 -3.90 -35.38
C THR A 480 -10.12 -4.89 -35.08
N GLU A 481 -9.86 -6.17 -35.32
CA GLU A 481 -10.76 -7.27 -34.97
C GLU A 481 -10.74 -7.59 -33.46
N LYS A 482 -11.61 -8.53 -33.06
CA LYS A 482 -11.72 -9.04 -31.69
C LYS A 482 -10.86 -10.30 -31.42
N TRP A 483 -9.89 -10.61 -32.27
CA TRP A 483 -9.00 -11.77 -32.08
C TRP A 483 -7.77 -11.45 -31.22
N TYR A 484 -7.37 -10.18 -31.15
CA TYR A 484 -6.16 -9.74 -30.45
C TYR A 484 -6.37 -8.38 -29.78
N SER A 485 -5.89 -8.24 -28.55
CA SER A 485 -5.88 -6.93 -27.87
C SER A 485 -4.99 -5.94 -28.62
N SER A 486 -5.58 -4.80 -28.98
CA SER A 486 -4.94 -3.70 -29.68
C SER A 486 -5.17 -2.40 -28.91
N ASN A 487 -4.11 -1.63 -28.67
CA ASN A 487 -4.13 -0.49 -27.75
C ASN A 487 -3.27 0.68 -28.26
N SER A 488 -3.43 1.84 -27.62
CA SER A 488 -2.61 3.04 -27.86
C SER A 488 -2.59 3.53 -29.32
N PRO A 489 -3.76 3.78 -29.94
CA PRO A 489 -3.80 4.34 -31.28
C PRO A 489 -3.20 5.75 -31.35
N ILE A 490 -2.53 6.06 -32.45
CA ILE A 490 -2.14 7.41 -32.87
C ILE A 490 -2.36 7.57 -34.38
N PHE A 491 -2.78 8.75 -34.83
CA PHE A 491 -2.82 9.05 -36.25
C PHE A 491 -1.43 9.49 -36.76
N SER A 492 -1.11 9.21 -38.02
CA SER A 492 -0.02 9.91 -38.71
C SER A 492 -0.43 11.36 -38.97
N SER A 493 0.54 12.28 -38.95
CA SER A 493 0.28 13.71 -39.18
C SER A 493 -0.29 14.03 -40.56
N ASP A 494 -0.04 13.17 -41.57
CA ASP A 494 -0.61 13.28 -42.91
C ASP A 494 -2.00 12.65 -43.05
N GLY A 495 -2.56 12.08 -41.96
CA GLY A 495 -3.92 11.56 -41.89
C GLY A 495 -4.17 10.24 -42.64
N LYS A 496 -3.12 9.57 -43.12
CA LYS A 496 -3.25 8.34 -43.93
C LYS A 496 -3.25 7.05 -43.13
N TYR A 497 -2.65 7.08 -41.94
CA TYR A 497 -2.37 5.88 -41.16
C TYR A 497 -2.86 6.02 -39.72
N LEU A 498 -3.27 4.89 -39.14
CA LEU A 498 -3.46 4.75 -37.70
C LEU A 498 -2.47 3.71 -37.16
N ILE A 499 -1.58 4.12 -36.27
CA ILE A 499 -0.50 3.31 -35.72
C ILE A 499 -0.90 2.89 -34.31
N PHE A 500 -0.64 1.64 -33.95
CA PHE A 500 -1.05 1.09 -32.66
C PHE A 500 -0.17 -0.09 -32.23
N SER A 501 -0.29 -0.48 -30.96
CA SER A 501 0.30 -1.71 -30.46
C SER A 501 -0.73 -2.84 -30.48
N SER A 502 -0.34 -4.05 -30.88
CA SER A 502 -1.24 -5.21 -30.89
C SER A 502 -0.54 -6.49 -30.43
N SER A 503 -1.25 -7.28 -29.63
CA SER A 503 -0.80 -8.54 -29.02
C SER A 503 -0.90 -9.73 -30.00
N ARG A 504 -0.30 -9.62 -31.19
CA ARG A 504 -0.39 -10.62 -32.27
C ARG A 504 0.85 -11.51 -32.40
N GLU A 505 1.90 -11.23 -31.65
CA GLU A 505 3.17 -11.96 -31.72
C GLU A 505 3.13 -13.21 -30.85
N LEU A 506 2.67 -14.34 -31.41
CA LEU A 506 2.63 -15.62 -30.70
C LEU A 506 4.00 -16.30 -30.70
N ASN A 507 4.80 -16.01 -29.66
CA ASN A 507 6.11 -16.64 -29.43
C ASN A 507 6.10 -17.42 -28.10
N PRO A 508 5.74 -18.71 -28.10
CA PRO A 508 5.66 -19.47 -26.85
C PRO A 508 7.07 -19.72 -26.30
N ILE A 509 7.20 -19.60 -24.98
CA ILE A 509 8.39 -20.06 -24.25
C ILE A 509 8.03 -21.31 -23.45
N TYR A 510 8.92 -22.30 -23.42
CA TYR A 510 8.74 -23.47 -22.57
C TYR A 510 9.19 -23.17 -21.15
N SER A 511 8.41 -23.61 -20.17
CA SER A 511 8.79 -23.55 -18.76
C SER A 511 9.96 -24.51 -18.47
N ASN A 512 10.90 -24.08 -17.64
CA ASN A 512 11.99 -24.94 -17.14
C ASN A 512 11.57 -25.79 -15.92
N ILE A 513 10.40 -25.53 -15.36
CA ILE A 513 9.90 -26.22 -14.16
C ILE A 513 9.03 -27.41 -14.55
N GLU A 514 8.30 -27.30 -15.66
CA GLU A 514 7.37 -28.32 -16.12
C GLU A 514 7.10 -28.20 -17.63
N TRP A 515 6.56 -29.26 -18.23
CA TRP A 515 6.13 -29.24 -19.62
C TRP A 515 4.87 -28.39 -19.84
N ASN A 516 5.07 -27.06 -19.89
CA ASN A 516 4.06 -26.05 -20.10
C ASN A 516 4.65 -24.88 -20.90
N TYR A 517 3.80 -24.04 -21.47
CA TYR A 517 4.22 -22.86 -22.23
C TYR A 517 3.65 -21.57 -21.63
N ALA A 518 4.32 -20.46 -21.93
CA ALA A 518 3.81 -19.13 -21.63
C ALA A 518 4.08 -18.18 -22.80
N TYR A 519 3.29 -17.12 -22.90
CA TYR A 519 3.55 -15.99 -23.77
C TYR A 519 3.85 -14.77 -22.88
N THR A 520 5.11 -14.34 -22.84
CA THR A 520 5.53 -13.26 -21.93
C THR A 520 5.43 -11.88 -22.56
N ASN A 521 5.48 -11.80 -23.89
CA ASN A 521 5.32 -10.54 -24.61
C ASN A 521 4.83 -10.79 -26.03
N MET A 522 3.59 -10.39 -26.31
CA MET A 522 2.94 -10.56 -27.62
C MET A 522 2.85 -9.26 -28.41
N ASN A 523 3.31 -8.14 -27.85
CA ASN A 523 3.08 -6.81 -28.43
C ASN A 523 4.07 -6.48 -29.53
N ALA A 524 3.57 -5.96 -30.64
CA ALA A 524 4.35 -5.28 -31.68
C ALA A 524 3.60 -4.05 -32.19
N ILE A 525 4.27 -3.23 -33.00
CA ILE A 525 3.65 -2.05 -33.63
C ILE A 525 3.05 -2.46 -34.97
N TYR A 526 1.79 -2.06 -35.17
CA TYR A 526 1.01 -2.26 -36.37
C TYR A 526 0.48 -0.92 -36.89
N MET A 527 0.09 -0.91 -38.15
CA MET A 527 -0.47 0.26 -38.83
C MET A 527 -1.67 -0.16 -39.67
N ALA A 528 -2.79 0.54 -39.52
CA ALA A 528 -3.91 0.45 -40.45
C ALA A 528 -3.80 1.57 -41.49
N ILE A 529 -3.93 1.22 -42.77
CA ILE A 529 -4.02 2.17 -43.88
C ILE A 529 -5.50 2.57 -44.05
N LEU A 530 -5.82 3.84 -43.86
CA LEU A 530 -7.20 4.29 -43.65
C LEU A 530 -8.04 4.32 -44.94
N ALA A 531 -7.48 4.83 -46.04
CA ALA A 531 -8.14 4.94 -47.34
C ALA A 531 -7.72 3.80 -48.29
N ALA A 532 -8.66 3.24 -49.06
CA ALA A 532 -8.46 2.01 -49.84
C ALA A 532 -7.50 2.18 -51.02
N ASP A 533 -7.38 3.40 -51.53
CA ASP A 533 -6.47 3.80 -52.60
C ASP A 533 -5.11 4.31 -52.09
N THR A 534 -4.90 4.36 -50.78
CA THR A 534 -3.60 4.75 -50.21
C THR A 534 -2.64 3.56 -50.28
N PRO A 535 -1.49 3.68 -50.99
CA PRO A 535 -0.52 2.60 -51.02
C PRO A 535 0.15 2.43 -49.66
N SER A 536 0.52 1.19 -49.31
CA SER A 536 1.33 0.93 -48.12
C SER A 536 2.68 1.65 -48.21
N PRO A 537 3.15 2.32 -47.15
CA PRO A 537 4.46 2.95 -47.14
C PRO A 537 5.60 1.91 -47.14
N LEU A 538 5.29 0.63 -46.91
CA LEU A 538 6.23 -0.50 -46.86
C LEU A 538 6.31 -1.29 -48.17
N LEU A 539 5.72 -0.81 -49.26
CA LEU A 539 5.84 -1.46 -50.57
C LEU A 539 7.31 -1.53 -51.01
N PRO A 540 7.79 -2.65 -51.57
CA PRO A 540 9.13 -2.73 -52.15
C PRO A 540 9.32 -1.67 -53.24
N LYS A 541 10.43 -0.93 -53.20
CA LYS A 541 10.77 0.10 -54.21
C LYS A 541 11.92 -0.39 -55.11
N ASP A 542 11.75 -0.26 -56.43
CA ASP A 542 12.78 -0.57 -57.43
C ASP A 542 13.59 0.70 -57.80
N GLY A 543 14.31 1.26 -56.81
CA GLY A 543 15.36 2.27 -57.03
C GLY A 543 14.95 3.68 -57.48
N LYS A 544 13.66 4.06 -57.50
CA LYS A 544 13.23 5.44 -57.78
C LYS A 544 12.44 6.06 -56.63
N ALA A 545 12.98 7.14 -56.08
CA ALA A 545 12.33 7.98 -55.08
C ALA A 545 11.04 8.58 -55.66
N VAL A 546 9.92 8.37 -54.96
CA VAL A 546 8.64 9.01 -55.27
C VAL A 546 8.67 10.41 -54.66
N SER A 547 8.61 11.43 -55.52
CA SER A 547 8.58 12.84 -55.15
C SER A 547 7.35 13.17 -54.31
N ALA A 548 7.56 13.84 -53.17
CA ALA A 548 6.49 14.37 -52.33
C ALA A 548 5.62 15.38 -53.09
N SER A 549 4.30 15.19 -53.09
CA SER A 549 3.31 16.17 -53.53
C SER A 549 3.19 17.32 -52.52
N LYS A 550 2.96 18.53 -53.02
CA LYS A 550 2.76 19.77 -52.23
C LYS A 550 1.64 19.63 -51.20
N GLU A 551 1.85 20.26 -50.04
CA GLU A 551 0.89 20.40 -48.94
C GLU A 551 -0.34 21.24 -49.38
N GLU A 552 -1.45 20.57 -49.67
CA GLU A 552 -2.80 21.07 -49.38
C GLU A 552 -3.22 20.58 -47.98
N GLY A 553 -4.18 21.24 -47.35
CA GLY A 553 -4.60 20.92 -45.97
C GLY A 553 -4.93 19.43 -45.76
N VAL A 554 -4.52 18.87 -44.63
CA VAL A 554 -4.72 17.44 -44.29
C VAL A 554 -6.21 17.15 -44.16
N SER A 555 -6.70 16.15 -44.91
CA SER A 555 -8.07 15.62 -44.78
C SER A 555 -7.99 14.11 -44.58
N VAL A 556 -8.68 13.60 -43.56
CA VAL A 556 -8.63 12.19 -43.19
C VAL A 556 -9.81 11.46 -43.82
N ARG A 557 -9.52 10.53 -44.74
CA ARG A 557 -10.50 9.63 -45.36
C ARG A 557 -10.31 8.22 -44.80
N ILE A 558 -11.39 7.63 -44.31
CA ILE A 558 -11.39 6.28 -43.77
C ILE A 558 -12.47 5.47 -44.47
N ASP A 559 -12.06 4.40 -45.13
CA ASP A 559 -12.95 3.48 -45.84
C ASP A 559 -13.14 2.22 -44.97
N PRO A 560 -14.28 1.96 -44.32
CA PRO A 560 -14.39 0.85 -43.36
C PRO A 560 -14.28 -0.55 -44.00
N GLU A 561 -14.68 -0.66 -45.27
CA GLU A 561 -14.63 -1.91 -46.02
C GLU A 561 -13.17 -2.37 -46.20
N GLY A 562 -12.88 -3.62 -45.83
CA GLY A 562 -11.54 -4.21 -45.91
C GLY A 562 -10.49 -3.56 -44.98
N ILE A 563 -10.89 -2.82 -43.94
CA ILE A 563 -9.91 -2.13 -43.06
C ILE A 563 -9.00 -3.10 -42.30
N PHE A 564 -9.49 -4.28 -41.91
CA PHE A 564 -8.69 -5.30 -41.25
C PHE A 564 -7.62 -5.89 -42.18
N ASP A 565 -7.93 -6.03 -43.47
CA ASP A 565 -6.99 -6.53 -44.49
C ASP A 565 -5.88 -5.51 -44.82
N ARG A 566 -6.05 -4.26 -44.37
CA ARG A 566 -5.11 -3.14 -44.55
C ARG A 566 -4.25 -2.88 -43.32
N ILE A 567 -4.25 -3.80 -42.35
CA ILE A 567 -3.34 -3.77 -41.20
C ILE A 567 -2.00 -4.40 -41.59
N VAL A 568 -0.92 -3.63 -41.42
CA VAL A 568 0.45 -4.08 -41.67
C VAL A 568 1.29 -4.02 -40.40
N LYS A 569 2.12 -5.04 -40.18
CA LYS A 569 3.13 -5.05 -39.11
C LYS A 569 4.31 -4.16 -39.48
N ILE A 570 4.78 -3.36 -38.53
CA ILE A 570 6.04 -2.62 -38.70
C ILE A 570 7.22 -3.57 -38.44
N PRO A 571 8.08 -3.85 -39.43
CA PRO A 571 9.15 -4.82 -39.29
C PRO A 571 10.25 -4.31 -38.34
N ALA A 572 11.01 -5.24 -37.75
CA ALA A 572 12.16 -4.97 -36.88
C ALA A 572 11.88 -4.10 -35.61
N VAL A 573 10.62 -3.77 -35.33
CA VAL A 573 10.22 -3.09 -34.09
C VAL A 573 9.72 -4.12 -33.08
N GLY A 574 10.49 -4.32 -32.02
CA GLY A 574 10.06 -5.14 -30.89
C GLY A 574 8.93 -4.48 -30.08
N ALA A 575 8.50 -5.14 -29.01
CA ALA A 575 7.43 -4.64 -28.14
C ALA A 575 7.71 -3.21 -27.62
N SER A 576 6.94 -2.26 -28.16
CA SER A 576 7.12 -0.83 -27.96
C SER A 576 5.77 -0.12 -28.10
N ARG A 577 5.69 1.10 -27.59
CA ARG A 577 4.53 1.97 -27.73
C ARG A 577 4.83 3.10 -28.71
N ALA A 578 4.04 3.22 -29.79
CA ALA A 578 4.11 4.37 -30.69
C ALA A 578 3.65 5.65 -29.96
N ILE A 579 4.40 6.74 -30.17
CA ILE A 579 4.13 8.04 -29.56
C ILE A 579 3.74 9.07 -30.63
N TYR A 580 4.40 9.04 -31.79
CA TYR A 580 4.18 10.00 -32.87
C TYR A 580 4.50 9.37 -34.25
N CYS A 581 3.83 9.84 -35.31
CA CYS A 581 4.15 9.47 -36.69
C CYS A 581 3.99 10.70 -37.60
N ASP A 582 5.05 11.06 -38.34
CA ASP A 582 5.04 12.22 -39.23
C ASP A 582 4.62 11.90 -40.69
N GLY A 583 4.11 10.69 -40.91
CA GLY A 583 3.79 10.15 -42.24
C GLY A 583 5.00 9.53 -42.97
N LYS A 584 6.22 9.71 -42.47
CA LYS A 584 7.46 9.12 -43.02
C LYS A 584 8.17 8.20 -42.04
N SER A 585 8.04 8.47 -40.75
CA SER A 585 8.69 7.76 -39.66
C SER A 585 7.75 7.60 -38.47
N ILE A 586 7.86 6.47 -37.77
CA ILE A 586 7.19 6.22 -36.49
C ILE A 586 8.20 6.41 -35.38
N PHE A 587 7.86 7.20 -34.36
CA PHE A 587 8.62 7.32 -33.12
C PHE A 587 7.95 6.50 -32.03
N PHE A 588 8.72 5.65 -31.36
CA PHE A 588 8.21 4.72 -30.37
C PHE A 588 9.16 4.56 -29.18
N VAL A 589 8.59 4.19 -28.04
CA VAL A 589 9.31 3.99 -26.76
C VAL A 589 9.23 2.52 -26.37
N GLY A 590 10.40 1.95 -26.05
CA GLY A 590 10.56 0.58 -25.55
C GLY A 590 11.53 0.52 -24.38
N ARG A 591 12.01 -0.68 -24.02
CA ARG A 591 12.89 -0.90 -22.85
C ARG A 591 14.19 -0.09 -22.86
N GLY A 592 14.69 0.28 -24.04
CA GLY A 592 15.94 1.04 -24.22
C GLY A 592 15.76 2.54 -24.50
N GLY A 593 14.56 3.10 -24.29
CA GLY A 593 14.25 4.50 -24.60
C GLY A 593 13.54 4.67 -25.95
N THR A 594 13.79 5.79 -26.62
CA THR A 594 13.11 6.19 -27.86
C THR A 594 13.87 5.73 -29.09
N SER A 595 13.16 5.13 -30.03
CA SER A 595 13.66 4.80 -31.37
C SER A 595 12.69 5.28 -32.44
N SER A 596 13.16 5.37 -33.68
CA SER A 596 12.33 5.67 -34.85
C SER A 596 12.43 4.56 -35.89
N PHE A 597 11.35 4.32 -36.63
CA PHE A 597 11.33 3.45 -37.80
C PHE A 597 11.03 4.31 -39.03
N ASP A 598 11.96 4.34 -39.99
CA ASP A 598 11.81 5.10 -41.24
C ASP A 598 11.18 4.23 -42.33
N PHE A 599 10.09 4.71 -42.95
CA PHE A 599 9.37 3.94 -43.97
C PHE A 599 10.14 3.81 -45.29
N GLU A 600 11.04 4.74 -45.60
CA GLU A 600 11.77 4.73 -46.86
C GLU A 600 12.95 3.76 -46.81
N SER A 601 13.75 3.78 -45.73
CA SER A 601 14.89 2.88 -45.56
C SER A 601 14.51 1.55 -44.93
N GLY A 602 13.38 1.47 -44.22
CA GLY A 602 12.98 0.28 -43.46
C GLY A 602 13.84 0.01 -42.23
N GLU A 603 14.61 1.00 -41.77
CA GLU A 603 15.55 0.86 -40.66
C GLU A 603 15.00 1.39 -39.34
N VAL A 604 15.29 0.66 -38.25
CA VAL A 604 15.13 1.17 -36.89
C VAL A 604 16.38 1.93 -36.47
N LYS A 605 16.21 3.18 -36.02
CA LYS A 605 17.29 4.03 -35.52
C LYS A 605 17.03 4.35 -34.05
N ASN A 606 18.03 4.11 -33.20
CA ASN A 606 17.99 4.60 -31.83
C ASN A 606 18.06 6.14 -31.85
N VAL A 607 17.05 6.78 -31.24
CA VAL A 607 17.02 8.24 -31.11
C VAL A 607 17.73 8.64 -29.83
N THR A 608 17.34 8.07 -28.70
CA THR A 608 17.92 8.36 -27.38
C THR A 608 17.53 7.28 -26.37
N ASP A 609 18.19 7.25 -25.22
CA ASP A 609 17.85 6.39 -24.08
C ASP A 609 16.79 7.01 -23.14
N GLY A 610 16.34 8.24 -23.41
CA GLY A 610 15.16 8.85 -22.79
C GLY A 610 13.83 8.49 -23.46
N ASN A 611 12.72 8.76 -22.78
CA ASN A 611 11.36 8.49 -23.25
C ASN A 611 10.75 9.71 -23.92
N LEU A 612 10.32 9.59 -25.18
CA LEU A 612 9.55 10.61 -25.88
C LEU A 612 8.12 10.67 -25.30
N SER A 613 7.72 11.85 -24.87
CA SER A 613 6.39 12.13 -24.33
C SER A 613 5.45 12.71 -25.39
N ALA A 614 5.94 13.68 -26.19
CA ALA A 614 5.14 14.37 -27.20
C ALA A 614 6.02 15.04 -28.27
N ILE A 615 5.45 15.28 -29.45
CA ILE A 615 5.99 16.18 -30.48
C ILE A 615 4.92 17.22 -30.80
N VAL A 616 5.27 18.51 -30.68
CA VAL A 616 4.38 19.65 -30.95
C VAL A 616 5.10 20.59 -31.91
N GLY A 617 4.51 20.83 -33.09
CA GLY A 617 5.16 21.58 -34.16
C GLY A 617 6.51 20.96 -34.54
N LYS A 618 7.60 21.73 -34.34
CA LYS A 618 8.98 21.28 -34.64
C LYS A 618 9.75 20.84 -33.39
N LYS A 619 9.09 20.67 -32.25
CA LYS A 619 9.72 20.43 -30.95
C LYS A 619 9.28 19.09 -30.36
N ALA A 620 10.18 18.47 -29.60
CA ALA A 620 9.95 17.18 -28.95
C ALA A 620 10.21 17.28 -27.44
N LEU A 621 9.31 16.71 -26.64
CA LEU A 621 9.45 16.58 -25.18
C LEU A 621 9.93 15.17 -24.84
N PHE A 622 11.06 15.07 -24.16
CA PHE A 622 11.57 13.81 -23.61
C PHE A 622 11.62 13.85 -22.08
N SER A 623 11.59 12.68 -21.45
CA SER A 623 11.88 12.48 -20.03
C SER A 623 12.94 11.41 -19.80
N LYS A 624 13.83 11.62 -18.83
CA LYS A 624 14.87 10.67 -18.43
C LYS A 624 15.30 10.95 -16.98
N GLY A 625 15.31 9.92 -16.13
CA GLY A 625 15.79 10.03 -14.74
C GLY A 625 15.08 11.13 -13.93
N GLY A 626 13.79 11.37 -14.17
CA GLY A 626 13.01 12.44 -13.52
C GLY A 626 13.20 13.84 -14.11
N GLN A 627 14.06 14.01 -15.12
CA GLN A 627 14.28 15.28 -15.81
C GLN A 627 13.52 15.35 -17.14
N TYR A 628 13.24 16.57 -17.60
CA TYR A 628 12.55 16.85 -18.86
C TYR A 628 13.46 17.61 -19.83
N PHE A 629 13.28 17.32 -21.12
CA PHE A 629 14.14 17.85 -22.18
C PHE A 629 13.26 18.30 -23.34
N ILE A 630 13.47 19.51 -23.84
CA ILE A 630 12.92 19.95 -25.11
C ILE A 630 14.03 20.01 -26.13
N THR A 631 13.84 19.33 -27.25
CA THR A 631 14.75 19.39 -28.40
C THR A 631 13.96 19.74 -29.65
N ASP A 632 14.67 19.98 -30.76
CA ASP A 632 14.02 19.90 -32.05
C ASP A 632 13.51 18.47 -32.30
N ALA A 633 12.44 18.34 -33.07
CA ALA A 633 11.89 17.06 -33.46
C ALA A 633 13.00 16.21 -34.12
N PRO A 634 13.26 15.00 -33.59
CA PRO A 634 14.41 14.20 -33.99
C PRO A 634 14.35 13.80 -35.47
N ARG A 635 15.49 13.91 -36.16
CA ARG A 635 15.73 13.29 -37.50
C ARG A 635 16.76 12.16 -37.45
N GLY A 636 17.21 11.81 -36.24
CA GLY A 636 18.30 10.87 -35.96
C GLY A 636 18.58 10.82 -34.46
N ARG A 637 19.80 10.43 -34.08
CA ARG A 637 20.21 10.36 -32.68
C ARG A 637 20.24 11.76 -32.05
N VAL A 638 19.70 11.88 -30.85
CA VAL A 638 19.64 13.12 -30.07
C VAL A 638 20.30 12.89 -28.72
N GLY A 639 21.29 13.73 -28.40
CA GLY A 639 21.85 13.81 -27.04
C GLY A 639 20.88 14.53 -26.12
N LEU A 640 20.65 13.96 -24.93
CA LEU A 640 19.90 14.63 -23.86
C LEU A 640 20.87 15.28 -22.88
N ASP A 641 21.84 16.01 -23.42
CA ASP A 641 22.86 16.73 -22.66
C ASP A 641 22.37 18.16 -22.38
N GLY A 642 22.56 18.65 -21.16
CA GLY A 642 22.13 20.02 -20.79
C GLY A 642 20.62 20.18 -20.60
N GLY A 643 19.92 19.14 -20.15
CA GLY A 643 18.49 19.18 -19.84
C GLY A 643 18.06 20.34 -18.96
N THR A 644 16.84 20.84 -19.20
CA THR A 644 16.24 21.84 -18.31
C THR A 644 15.58 21.11 -17.16
N THR A 645 16.14 21.22 -15.96
CA THR A 645 15.39 20.87 -14.76
C THR A 645 14.27 21.89 -14.63
N ILE A 646 13.01 21.45 -14.73
CA ILE A 646 11.87 22.28 -14.34
C ILE A 646 12.07 22.52 -12.85
N SER A 647 12.41 23.77 -12.49
CA SER A 647 12.84 24.14 -11.14
C SER A 647 12.29 25.51 -10.78
N GLY A 648 12.22 25.83 -9.49
CA GLY A 648 11.71 27.11 -9.02
C GLY A 648 10.19 27.23 -9.20
N LEU A 649 9.48 26.11 -9.25
CA LEU A 649 8.02 26.07 -9.15
C LEU A 649 7.66 26.34 -7.68
N ILE A 650 7.54 27.62 -7.31
CA ILE A 650 7.19 27.99 -5.94
C ILE A 650 5.67 28.13 -5.82
N ALA A 651 5.06 27.31 -4.95
CA ALA A 651 3.66 27.40 -4.56
C ALA A 651 3.53 27.99 -3.15
N ASP A 652 2.43 28.70 -2.91
CA ASP A 652 1.99 29.06 -1.56
C ASP A 652 1.13 27.91 -1.04
N ILE A 653 1.60 27.22 0.00
CA ILE A 653 0.88 26.12 0.63
C ILE A 653 0.08 26.71 1.78
N ASP A 654 -1.25 26.59 1.70
CA ASP A 654 -2.16 26.85 2.80
C ASP A 654 -2.77 25.52 3.24
N TYR A 655 -2.18 24.91 4.26
CA TYR A 655 -2.60 23.59 4.74
C TYR A 655 -4.07 23.54 5.17
N SER A 656 -4.66 24.65 5.64
CA SER A 656 -6.07 24.67 6.03
C SER A 656 -7.01 24.50 4.83
N GLN A 657 -6.60 25.03 3.67
CA GLN A 657 -7.31 24.87 2.40
C GLN A 657 -6.93 23.56 1.69
N GLU A 658 -5.64 23.22 1.67
CA GLU A 658 -5.08 22.02 1.05
C GLU A 658 -5.73 20.76 1.66
N TRP A 659 -5.74 20.65 2.99
CA TRP A 659 -6.27 19.48 3.68
C TRP A 659 -7.79 19.36 3.60
N ALA A 660 -8.50 20.49 3.55
CA ALA A 660 -9.94 20.49 3.30
C ALA A 660 -10.25 19.98 1.87
N GLN A 661 -9.47 20.40 0.88
CA GLN A 661 -9.58 19.90 -0.49
C GLN A 661 -9.31 18.39 -0.55
N ILE A 662 -8.25 17.89 0.08
CA ILE A 662 -7.89 16.47 0.07
C ILE A 662 -8.98 15.62 0.73
N PHE A 663 -9.55 16.07 1.86
CA PHE A 663 -10.70 15.42 2.49
C PHE A 663 -11.90 15.33 1.55
N ASP A 664 -12.20 16.43 0.86
CA ASP A 664 -13.29 16.51 -0.11
C ASP A 664 -13.07 15.61 -1.33
N GLU A 665 -11.84 15.56 -1.86
CA GLU A 665 -11.50 14.67 -2.97
C GLU A 665 -11.53 13.21 -2.54
N ALA A 666 -11.12 12.88 -1.31
CA ALA A 666 -11.27 11.54 -0.74
C ALA A 666 -12.74 11.11 -0.67
N TRP A 667 -13.61 12.01 -0.20
CA TRP A 667 -15.05 11.78 -0.16
C TRP A 667 -15.63 11.54 -1.57
N ARG A 668 -15.25 12.36 -2.56
CA ARG A 668 -15.68 12.18 -3.97
C ARG A 668 -15.13 10.89 -4.58
N ALA A 669 -13.89 10.52 -4.27
CA ALA A 669 -13.25 9.32 -4.78
C ALA A 669 -14.04 8.05 -4.42
N PHE A 670 -14.53 7.96 -3.17
CA PHE A 670 -15.40 6.88 -2.74
C PHE A 670 -16.79 6.97 -3.36
N ARG A 671 -17.41 8.17 -3.39
CA ARG A 671 -18.72 8.37 -4.03
C ARG A 671 -18.74 7.88 -5.49
N ASP A 672 -17.68 8.18 -6.24
CA ASP A 672 -17.61 7.94 -7.69
C ASP A 672 -16.92 6.61 -8.05
N GLY A 673 -16.39 5.89 -7.07
CA GLY A 673 -15.56 4.71 -7.29
C GLY A 673 -15.90 3.50 -6.43
N PHE A 674 -16.76 3.62 -5.42
CA PHE A 674 -17.13 2.47 -4.61
C PHE A 674 -17.92 1.44 -5.44
N TYR A 675 -17.64 0.16 -5.23
CA TYR A 675 -18.17 -0.93 -6.06
C TYR A 675 -19.71 -1.02 -6.09
N LEU A 676 -20.40 -0.46 -5.09
CA LEU A 676 -21.85 -0.34 -5.05
C LEU A 676 -22.28 1.12 -4.89
N GLU A 677 -23.06 1.64 -5.85
CA GLU A 677 -23.56 3.02 -5.80
C GLU A 677 -24.38 3.33 -4.53
N ASN A 678 -24.99 2.33 -3.91
CA ASN A 678 -25.77 2.50 -2.68
C ASN A 678 -24.91 2.59 -1.41
N MET A 679 -23.57 2.49 -1.49
CA MET A 679 -22.64 2.69 -0.38
C MET A 679 -22.95 1.83 0.87
N HIS A 680 -23.39 0.57 0.67
CA HIS A 680 -23.88 -0.31 1.75
C HIS A 680 -25.09 0.25 2.54
N GLY A 681 -25.84 1.17 1.95
CA GLY A 681 -26.97 1.85 2.60
C GLY A 681 -26.56 3.05 3.47
N ILE A 682 -25.29 3.42 3.49
CA ILE A 682 -24.79 4.58 4.24
C ILE A 682 -25.11 5.88 3.49
N ASP A 683 -25.68 6.87 4.19
CA ASP A 683 -25.81 8.23 3.64
C ASP A 683 -24.43 8.89 3.59
N TRP A 684 -23.80 8.78 2.42
CA TRP A 684 -22.44 9.29 2.23
C TRP A 684 -22.34 10.80 2.40
N LYS A 685 -23.39 11.58 2.09
CA LYS A 685 -23.39 13.03 2.32
C LYS A 685 -23.43 13.34 3.81
N ALA A 686 -24.21 12.60 4.59
CA ALA A 686 -24.22 12.72 6.04
C ALA A 686 -22.85 12.35 6.65
N MET A 687 -22.13 11.37 6.09
CA MET A 687 -20.78 11.04 6.54
C MET A 687 -19.79 12.19 6.33
N LYS A 688 -19.85 12.90 5.20
CA LYS A 688 -19.06 14.13 5.02
C LYS A 688 -19.35 15.13 6.13
N ALA A 689 -20.62 15.46 6.33
CA ALA A 689 -21.07 16.45 7.32
C ALA A 689 -20.70 16.07 8.77
N LYS A 690 -20.59 14.77 9.06
CA LYS A 690 -20.12 14.25 10.35
C LYS A 690 -18.64 14.51 10.59
N TYR A 691 -17.77 14.39 9.59
CA TYR A 691 -16.32 14.43 9.76
C TYR A 691 -15.68 15.79 9.41
N GLU A 692 -16.28 16.54 8.50
CA GLU A 692 -15.83 17.88 8.08
C GLU A 692 -15.61 18.87 9.24
N PRO A 693 -16.42 18.88 10.33
CA PRO A 693 -16.18 19.77 11.49
C PRO A 693 -14.87 19.52 12.24
N LEU A 694 -14.13 18.44 11.95
CA LEU A 694 -12.81 18.17 12.51
C LEU A 694 -11.67 18.90 11.77
N LEU A 695 -11.89 19.32 10.52
CA LEU A 695 -10.85 19.91 9.67
C LEU A 695 -10.16 21.15 10.27
N PRO A 696 -10.86 22.11 10.93
CA PRO A 696 -10.21 23.27 11.54
C PRO A 696 -9.19 22.93 12.64
N TYR A 697 -9.29 21.72 13.20
CA TYR A 697 -8.46 21.21 14.29
C TYR A 697 -7.32 20.32 13.81
N VAL A 698 -7.26 20.00 12.52
CA VAL A 698 -6.13 19.29 11.91
C VAL A 698 -4.92 20.21 11.96
N LYS A 699 -3.88 19.83 12.73
CA LYS A 699 -2.67 20.63 12.90
C LYS A 699 -1.40 19.95 12.38
N CYS A 700 -1.49 18.69 11.93
CA CYS A 700 -0.47 18.05 11.12
C CYS A 700 -1.10 17.11 10.07
N ARG A 701 -0.31 16.68 9.08
CA ARG A 701 -0.81 15.84 7.98
C ARG A 701 -1.38 14.50 8.44
N LEU A 702 -0.84 13.92 9.51
CA LEU A 702 -1.32 12.65 10.06
C LEU A 702 -2.68 12.77 10.78
N ASP A 703 -3.05 13.98 11.23
CA ASP A 703 -4.41 14.24 11.73
C ASP A 703 -5.44 14.14 10.59
N LEU A 704 -5.10 14.65 9.39
CA LEU A 704 -5.96 14.50 8.21
C LEU A 704 -6.11 13.03 7.80
N ASN A 705 -5.02 12.25 7.85
CA ASN A 705 -5.09 10.80 7.62
C ASN A 705 -6.09 10.12 8.57
N TYR A 706 -6.06 10.49 9.85
CA TYR A 706 -7.00 9.97 10.83
C TYR A 706 -8.44 10.34 10.51
N VAL A 707 -8.72 11.60 10.18
CA VAL A 707 -10.07 12.08 9.83
C VAL A 707 -10.60 11.38 8.57
N ILE A 708 -9.79 11.27 7.52
CA ILE A 708 -10.18 10.54 6.29
C ILE A 708 -10.41 9.06 6.62
N GLY A 709 -9.52 8.45 7.40
CA GLY A 709 -9.60 7.05 7.80
C GLY A 709 -10.88 6.72 8.58
N GLU A 710 -11.28 7.60 9.51
CA GLU A 710 -12.52 7.48 10.26
C GLU A 710 -13.75 7.59 9.35
N MET A 711 -13.73 8.50 8.36
CA MET A 711 -14.83 8.67 7.39
C MET A 711 -15.00 7.44 6.49
N ILE A 712 -13.92 6.96 5.87
CA ILE A 712 -13.99 5.82 4.94
C ILE A 712 -14.30 4.50 5.66
N GLY A 713 -13.92 4.40 6.94
CA GLY A 713 -14.18 3.22 7.76
C GLY A 713 -15.67 2.95 8.04
N GLU A 714 -16.54 3.96 7.93
CA GLU A 714 -17.99 3.82 8.11
C GLU A 714 -18.66 2.91 7.06
N LEU A 715 -17.99 2.68 5.91
CA LEU A 715 -18.52 1.80 4.87
C LEU A 715 -18.44 0.31 5.23
N THR A 716 -17.82 -0.07 6.35
CA THR A 716 -17.79 -1.46 6.84
C THR A 716 -17.26 -2.43 5.78
N VAL A 717 -16.13 -2.10 5.19
CA VAL A 717 -15.58 -2.82 4.04
C VAL A 717 -14.07 -2.93 4.16
N GLY A 718 -13.54 -4.08 3.78
CA GLY A 718 -12.11 -4.27 3.60
C GLY A 718 -11.56 -3.33 2.55
N HIS A 719 -10.23 -3.20 2.48
CA HIS A 719 -9.57 -2.52 1.37
C HIS A 719 -9.82 -1.01 1.21
N ALA A 720 -10.63 -0.38 2.06
CA ALA A 720 -10.73 1.07 2.16
C ALA A 720 -9.49 1.59 2.88
N TYR A 721 -8.50 2.13 2.16
CA TYR A 721 -7.23 2.57 2.75
C TYR A 721 -6.91 4.03 2.44
N VAL A 722 -6.21 4.66 3.37
CA VAL A 722 -5.58 5.98 3.20
C VAL A 722 -4.14 5.90 3.71
N SER A 723 -3.19 6.33 2.88
CA SER A 723 -1.79 6.53 3.25
C SER A 723 -1.45 8.01 3.10
N PRO A 724 -0.60 8.58 3.98
CA PRO A 724 -0.28 10.00 3.95
C PRO A 724 0.47 10.37 2.67
N GLY A 725 0.24 11.59 2.17
CA GLY A 725 1.08 12.21 1.15
C GLY A 725 2.40 12.74 1.74
N ASN A 726 2.92 13.84 1.20
CA ASN A 726 4.14 14.48 1.68
C ASN A 726 3.92 15.22 3.02
N TYR A 727 4.81 14.99 4.00
CA TYR A 727 4.86 15.70 5.29
C TYR A 727 6.26 15.63 5.90
N ALA A 728 6.51 16.52 6.87
CA ALA A 728 7.75 16.52 7.65
C ALA A 728 7.85 15.26 8.52
N LYS A 729 8.96 14.52 8.41
CA LYS A 729 9.24 13.31 9.17
C LYS A 729 10.72 13.23 9.53
N ALA A 730 11.03 12.53 10.63
CA ALA A 730 12.41 12.25 10.98
C ALA A 730 13.06 11.29 9.96
N GLU A 731 14.35 11.49 9.67
CA GLU A 731 15.11 10.59 8.80
C GLU A 731 15.45 9.30 9.57
N ARG A 732 14.98 8.15 9.06
CA ARG A 732 15.26 6.84 9.66
C ARG A 732 16.74 6.46 9.55
N ILE A 733 17.23 5.72 10.53
CA ILE A 733 18.60 5.21 10.58
C ILE A 733 18.55 3.69 10.52
N ASP A 734 19.19 3.08 9.51
CA ASP A 734 19.18 1.63 9.37
C ASP A 734 19.97 0.94 10.47
N MET A 735 19.32 0.03 11.19
CA MET A 735 19.92 -0.74 12.28
C MET A 735 20.64 -1.98 11.75
N GLY A 736 21.86 -2.24 12.23
CA GLY A 736 22.58 -3.48 11.92
C GLY A 736 22.13 -4.64 12.80
N LEU A 737 21.68 -5.72 12.18
CA LEU A 737 21.30 -6.98 12.83
C LEU A 737 22.27 -8.10 12.44
N LEU A 738 22.49 -9.06 13.34
CA LEU A 738 23.55 -10.07 13.22
C LEU A 738 23.07 -11.45 12.75
N GLY A 739 21.77 -11.61 12.49
CA GLY A 739 21.15 -12.90 12.18
C GLY A 739 21.14 -13.84 13.38
N ALA A 740 20.94 -13.31 14.59
CA ALA A 740 21.02 -14.10 15.82
C ALA A 740 20.19 -13.55 16.99
N ARG A 741 19.75 -14.44 17.88
CA ARG A 741 19.26 -14.08 19.22
C ARG A 741 20.42 -13.95 20.18
N ILE A 742 20.45 -12.86 20.93
CA ILE A 742 21.57 -12.49 21.78
C ILE A 742 21.04 -12.07 23.16
N SER A 743 21.67 -12.55 24.23
CA SER A 743 21.36 -12.16 25.60
C SER A 743 22.58 -11.57 26.31
N ARG A 744 22.31 -10.73 27.31
CA ARG A 744 23.35 -10.15 28.15
C ARG A 744 23.71 -11.10 29.29
N ASP A 745 25.00 -11.43 29.40
CA ASP A 745 25.53 -12.24 30.49
C ASP A 745 25.80 -11.41 31.75
N LYS A 746 25.89 -12.08 32.91
CA LYS A 746 26.23 -11.44 34.20
C LYS A 746 27.60 -10.78 34.19
N SER A 747 28.50 -11.19 33.30
CA SER A 747 29.80 -10.56 33.09
C SER A 747 29.70 -9.17 32.43
N GLY A 748 28.56 -8.86 31.82
CA GLY A 748 28.33 -7.67 30.98
C GLY A 748 28.62 -7.87 29.48
N TYR A 749 29.21 -9.00 29.09
CA TYR A 749 29.36 -9.39 27.67
C TYR A 749 28.06 -10.01 27.15
N TYR A 750 27.96 -10.25 25.85
CA TYR A 750 26.75 -10.76 25.22
C TYR A 750 26.95 -12.16 24.66
N ARG A 751 26.06 -13.09 25.00
CA ARG A 751 26.10 -14.48 24.53
C ARG A 751 25.20 -14.63 23.31
N ILE A 752 25.68 -15.34 22.30
CA ILE A 752 24.91 -15.75 21.13
C ILE A 752 24.06 -16.96 21.55
N ASP A 753 22.75 -16.79 21.67
CA ASP A 753 21.85 -17.86 22.11
C ASP A 753 21.36 -18.73 20.95
N HIS A 754 21.16 -18.13 19.78
CA HIS A 754 20.70 -18.82 18.57
C HIS A 754 21.22 -18.10 17.33
N ILE A 755 21.70 -18.83 16.33
CA ILE A 755 22.08 -18.25 15.03
C ILE A 755 21.04 -18.68 14.00
N PHE A 756 20.32 -17.74 13.40
CA PHE A 756 19.31 -18.06 12.40
C PHE A 756 19.94 -18.76 11.20
N LYS A 757 19.33 -19.87 10.79
CA LYS A 757 19.65 -20.53 9.54
C LYS A 757 19.14 -19.69 8.38
N GLY A 758 19.94 -19.65 7.33
CA GLY A 758 19.62 -19.02 6.08
C GLY A 758 20.04 -19.88 4.90
N ALA A 759 19.79 -19.40 3.70
CA ALA A 759 20.28 -20.03 2.47
C ALA A 759 21.55 -19.30 2.03
N GLN A 760 22.74 -19.85 2.34
CA GLN A 760 24.03 -19.17 2.11
C GLN A 760 24.30 -18.80 0.63
N TYR A 761 23.67 -19.51 -0.31
CA TYR A 761 23.71 -19.23 -1.74
C TYR A 761 22.82 -18.05 -2.17
N SER A 762 21.94 -17.57 -1.28
CA SER A 762 21.07 -16.42 -1.50
C SER A 762 21.62 -15.22 -0.73
N GLU A 763 21.78 -14.09 -1.42
CA GLU A 763 22.22 -12.85 -0.79
C GLU A 763 21.21 -12.35 0.25
N SER A 764 19.91 -12.42 -0.06
CA SER A 764 18.83 -11.96 0.82
C SER A 764 18.56 -12.87 2.03
N LEU A 765 19.06 -14.11 2.02
CA LEU A 765 18.89 -15.08 3.12
C LEU A 765 20.24 -15.44 3.75
N ARG A 766 21.27 -14.61 3.59
CA ARG A 766 22.56 -14.84 4.23
C ARG A 766 22.52 -14.33 5.66
N SER A 767 22.62 -15.25 6.63
CA SER A 767 22.78 -14.89 8.05
C SER A 767 24.20 -14.42 8.33
N PRO A 768 24.41 -13.19 8.89
CA PRO A 768 25.74 -12.60 9.07
C PRO A 768 26.70 -13.43 9.92
N LEU A 769 26.22 -14.12 10.95
CA LEU A 769 27.05 -14.97 11.83
C LEU A 769 27.17 -16.43 11.36
N ASN A 770 26.47 -16.82 10.29
CA ASN A 770 26.46 -18.19 9.77
C ASN A 770 27.25 -18.34 8.45
N VAL A 771 28.09 -17.34 8.11
CA VAL A 771 28.92 -17.42 6.90
C VAL A 771 30.02 -18.48 7.11
N PRO A 772 30.23 -19.40 6.15
CA PRO A 772 31.27 -20.42 6.27
C PRO A 772 32.67 -19.80 6.48
N GLY A 773 33.38 -20.29 7.50
CA GLY A 773 34.75 -19.87 7.83
C GLY A 773 34.89 -18.82 8.93
N LEU A 774 33.79 -18.35 9.54
CA LEU A 774 33.84 -17.38 10.64
C LEU A 774 34.19 -17.99 12.01
N ASP A 775 34.11 -19.31 12.19
CA ASP A 775 34.34 -20.00 13.48
C ASP A 775 33.52 -19.43 14.66
N VAL A 776 32.23 -19.17 14.41
CA VAL A 776 31.25 -18.71 15.42
C VAL A 776 30.22 -19.80 15.65
N LYS A 777 29.85 -20.03 16.92
CA LYS A 777 28.78 -20.96 17.29
C LYS A 777 27.91 -20.38 18.41
N GLU A 778 26.73 -20.97 18.56
CA GLU A 778 25.86 -20.73 19.70
C GLU A 778 26.60 -21.04 21.02
N GLY A 779 26.40 -20.19 22.02
CA GLY A 779 27.10 -20.21 23.29
C GLY A 779 28.37 -19.36 23.33
N ASP A 780 28.92 -18.92 22.19
CA ASP A 780 30.03 -17.96 22.17
C ASP A 780 29.57 -16.56 22.60
N TYR A 781 30.55 -15.74 22.96
CA TYR A 781 30.38 -14.37 23.46
C TYR A 781 30.90 -13.35 22.46
N ILE A 782 30.10 -12.32 22.18
CA ILE A 782 30.53 -11.09 21.53
C ILE A 782 31.09 -10.17 22.62
N VAL A 783 32.42 -10.06 22.66
CA VAL A 783 33.13 -9.31 23.71
C VAL A 783 33.50 -7.89 23.30
N ALA A 784 33.58 -7.61 22.00
CA ALA A 784 33.76 -6.25 21.47
C ALA A 784 33.16 -6.07 20.08
N ILE A 785 32.73 -4.85 19.75
CA ILE A 785 32.30 -4.41 18.42
C ILE A 785 33.16 -3.22 18.01
N ASN A 786 33.82 -3.30 16.84
CA ASN A 786 34.78 -2.31 16.35
C ASN A 786 35.84 -1.93 17.41
N GLY A 787 36.32 -2.93 18.17
CA GLY A 787 37.31 -2.76 19.23
C GLY A 787 36.79 -2.14 20.54
N ILE A 788 35.49 -1.79 20.63
CA ILE A 788 34.88 -1.28 21.86
C ILE A 788 34.30 -2.46 22.65
N PRO A 789 34.70 -2.70 23.91
CA PRO A 789 34.15 -3.80 24.72
C PRO A 789 32.65 -3.69 24.91
N THR A 790 31.91 -4.79 24.71
CA THR A 790 30.44 -4.77 24.82
C THR A 790 29.94 -4.55 26.24
N THR A 791 30.80 -4.74 27.26
CA THR A 791 30.52 -4.38 28.66
C THR A 791 30.23 -2.90 28.89
N THR A 792 30.61 -2.02 27.95
CA THR A 792 30.33 -0.59 28.06
C THR A 792 28.91 -0.21 27.61
N ALA A 793 28.14 -1.16 27.08
CA ALA A 793 26.78 -0.94 26.62
C ALA A 793 25.81 -1.88 27.35
N ASP A 794 24.72 -1.33 27.90
CA ASP A 794 23.64 -2.12 28.52
C ASP A 794 22.73 -2.78 27.47
N ASN A 795 22.80 -2.33 26.21
CA ASN A 795 22.16 -2.94 25.05
C ASN A 795 23.16 -3.01 23.88
N ILE A 796 23.45 -4.20 23.35
CA ILE A 796 24.41 -4.39 22.26
C ILE A 796 23.99 -3.68 20.96
N TYR A 797 22.68 -3.57 20.69
CA TYR A 797 22.17 -2.97 19.46
C TYR A 797 22.41 -1.46 19.38
N SER A 798 22.64 -0.78 20.51
CA SER A 798 23.06 0.63 20.50
C SER A 798 24.42 0.83 19.82
N MET A 799 25.25 -0.21 19.76
CA MET A 799 26.54 -0.21 19.06
C MET A 799 26.42 -0.54 17.56
N LEU A 800 25.22 -0.93 17.10
CA LEU A 800 24.93 -1.36 15.74
C LEU A 800 24.04 -0.37 14.97
N VAL A 801 23.78 0.81 15.54
CA VAL A 801 23.08 1.91 14.87
C VAL A 801 23.86 2.33 13.61
N GLY A 802 23.20 2.36 12.45
CA GLY A 802 23.81 2.73 11.17
C GLY A 802 24.77 1.69 10.60
N LYS A 803 24.68 0.41 11.03
CA LYS A 803 25.60 -0.66 10.60
C LYS A 803 25.02 -1.64 9.58
N ALA A 804 23.77 -1.47 9.16
CA ALA A 804 23.22 -2.28 8.06
C ALA A 804 24.02 -2.08 6.77
N GLY A 805 24.44 -3.17 6.13
CA GLY A 805 25.28 -3.14 4.91
C GLY A 805 26.69 -2.58 5.12
N VAL A 806 27.12 -2.38 6.38
CA VAL A 806 28.44 -1.82 6.70
C VAL A 806 29.30 -2.88 7.39
N LEU A 807 30.44 -3.21 6.78
CA LEU A 807 31.41 -4.14 7.37
C LEU A 807 31.75 -3.74 8.81
N THR A 808 31.55 -4.68 9.73
CA THR A 808 31.64 -4.48 11.17
C THR A 808 32.53 -5.56 11.79
N GLU A 809 33.55 -5.15 12.54
CA GLU A 809 34.45 -6.07 13.24
C GLU A 809 33.79 -6.52 14.57
N LEU A 810 33.74 -7.83 14.80
CA LEU A 810 33.32 -8.42 16.07
C LEU A 810 34.50 -9.19 16.68
N SER A 811 34.65 -9.10 18.01
CA SER A 811 35.55 -9.99 18.76
C SER A 811 34.72 -11.08 19.45
N ILE A 812 35.01 -12.34 19.12
CA ILE A 812 34.27 -13.52 19.55
C ILE A 812 35.12 -14.37 20.49
N ASN A 813 34.52 -14.90 21.55
CA ASN A 813 35.19 -15.82 22.47
C ASN A 813 34.23 -16.88 23.02
N SER A 814 34.70 -18.12 23.16
CA SER A 814 33.97 -19.20 23.86
C SER A 814 33.75 -18.95 25.37
N LYS A 815 34.36 -17.91 25.93
CA LYS A 815 34.25 -17.51 27.34
C LYS A 815 33.88 -16.03 27.42
N ALA A 816 33.23 -15.65 28.51
CA ALA A 816 32.94 -14.26 28.87
C ALA A 816 34.21 -13.47 29.28
N SER A 817 35.16 -13.30 28.36
CA SER A 817 36.43 -12.59 28.56
C SER A 817 37.01 -12.10 27.23
N GLU A 818 37.68 -10.96 27.24
CA GLU A 818 38.47 -10.50 26.08
C GLU A 818 39.73 -11.37 25.83
N ASN A 819 40.25 -12.02 26.87
CA ASN A 819 41.47 -12.83 26.73
C ASN A 819 41.20 -14.08 25.89
N GLY A 820 41.93 -14.19 24.76
CA GLY A 820 41.78 -15.30 23.82
C GLY A 820 40.62 -15.14 22.83
N SER A 821 40.01 -13.97 22.75
CA SER A 821 39.04 -13.69 21.68
C SER A 821 39.74 -13.64 20.33
N HIS A 822 39.04 -14.04 19.28
CA HIS A 822 39.46 -13.84 17.89
C HIS A 822 38.55 -12.82 17.21
N LYS A 823 39.05 -12.17 16.15
CA LYS A 823 38.32 -11.14 15.41
C LYS A 823 37.73 -11.72 14.13
N ILE A 824 36.50 -11.30 13.84
CA ILE A 824 35.80 -11.57 12.59
C ILE A 824 35.26 -10.27 12.01
N VAL A 825 34.96 -10.26 10.71
CA VAL A 825 34.26 -9.17 10.04
C VAL A 825 32.97 -9.72 9.46
N VAL A 826 31.86 -9.07 9.78
CA VAL A 826 30.53 -9.41 9.27
C VAL A 826 29.92 -8.21 8.57
N GLU A 827 28.92 -8.46 7.75
CA GLU A 827 28.05 -7.43 7.16
C GLU A 827 26.67 -7.56 7.82
N PRO A 828 26.33 -6.71 8.81
CA PRO A 828 25.02 -6.73 9.44
C PRO A 828 23.92 -6.40 8.43
N ILE A 829 22.73 -6.96 8.63
CA ILE A 829 21.56 -6.77 7.77
C ILE A 829 20.55 -5.82 8.41
N ALA A 830 19.74 -5.13 7.61
CA ALA A 830 18.72 -4.18 8.12
C ALA A 830 17.49 -4.88 8.70
N ASP A 831 17.18 -6.08 8.21
CA ASP A 831 16.00 -6.86 8.55
C ASP A 831 16.34 -8.35 8.63
N GLU A 832 15.85 -9.03 9.67
CA GLU A 832 16.04 -10.45 9.90
C GLU A 832 14.80 -11.29 9.52
N TYR A 833 13.66 -10.68 9.17
CA TYR A 833 12.41 -11.40 8.92
C TYR A 833 12.57 -12.53 7.90
N GLY A 834 13.30 -12.30 6.81
CA GLY A 834 13.58 -13.34 5.81
C GLY A 834 14.27 -14.59 6.39
N LEU A 835 15.15 -14.43 7.38
CA LEU A 835 15.82 -15.53 8.06
C LEU A 835 14.87 -16.29 8.99
N TYR A 836 14.10 -15.56 9.81
CA TYR A 836 13.06 -16.16 10.66
C TYR A 836 12.07 -16.97 9.82
N HIS A 837 11.62 -16.38 8.72
CA HIS A 837 10.66 -16.97 7.82
C HIS A 837 11.21 -18.26 7.18
N TYR A 838 12.41 -18.20 6.60
CA TYR A 838 13.05 -19.35 5.97
C TYR A 838 13.27 -20.50 6.96
N GLU A 839 13.81 -20.21 8.16
CA GLU A 839 14.04 -21.23 9.19
C GLU A 839 12.72 -21.88 9.65
N TRP A 840 11.66 -21.08 9.85
CA TRP A 840 10.33 -21.59 10.21
C TRP A 840 9.76 -22.54 9.15
N VAL A 841 9.80 -22.18 7.86
CA VAL A 841 9.31 -23.05 6.78
C VAL A 841 10.10 -24.36 6.73
N MET A 842 11.43 -24.29 6.80
CA MET A 842 12.28 -25.48 6.74
C MET A 842 12.06 -26.41 7.94
N ASN A 843 11.87 -25.84 9.14
CA ASN A 843 11.54 -26.62 10.33
C ASN A 843 10.18 -27.32 10.20
N ASN A 844 9.16 -26.67 9.63
CA ASN A 844 7.86 -27.30 9.38
C ASN A 844 7.97 -28.46 8.36
N ILE A 845 8.73 -28.28 7.28
CA ILE A 845 9.00 -29.34 6.30
C ILE A 845 9.66 -30.54 6.99
N GLU A 846 10.71 -30.32 7.79
CA GLU A 846 11.40 -31.38 8.52
C GLU A 846 10.47 -32.08 9.52
N TYR A 847 9.67 -31.30 10.25
CA TYR A 847 8.73 -31.80 11.24
C TYR A 847 7.66 -32.71 10.61
N VAL A 848 7.00 -32.25 9.55
CA VAL A 848 5.99 -33.02 8.81
C VAL A 848 6.60 -34.29 8.22
N ASN A 849 7.79 -34.19 7.61
CA ASN A 849 8.48 -35.33 7.03
C ASN A 849 8.82 -36.37 8.12
N LYS A 850 9.33 -35.95 9.29
CA LYS A 850 9.65 -36.85 10.40
C LYS A 850 8.40 -37.51 10.98
N LYS A 851 7.36 -36.72 11.29
CA LYS A 851 6.15 -37.19 11.97
C LYS A 851 5.27 -38.09 11.10
N SER A 852 5.31 -37.90 9.79
CA SER A 852 4.59 -38.75 8.82
C SER A 852 5.38 -39.96 8.35
N GLY A 853 6.64 -40.14 8.78
CA GLY A 853 7.53 -41.17 8.26
C GLY A 853 7.88 -40.97 6.78
N GLY A 854 7.97 -39.72 6.34
CA GLY A 854 8.33 -39.31 4.98
C GLY A 854 7.20 -39.27 3.97
N LYS A 855 5.96 -39.58 4.39
CA LYS A 855 4.80 -39.77 3.50
C LYS A 855 4.08 -38.47 3.11
N ILE A 856 4.10 -37.47 3.98
CA ILE A 856 3.37 -36.21 3.78
C ILE A 856 4.36 -35.12 3.38
N GLY A 857 4.04 -34.39 2.32
CA GLY A 857 4.73 -33.17 1.93
C GLY A 857 4.09 -31.94 2.57
N TYR A 858 4.87 -30.86 2.65
CA TYR A 858 4.43 -29.57 3.15
C TYR A 858 4.89 -28.46 2.21
N ILE A 859 4.00 -27.53 1.90
CA ILE A 859 4.31 -26.28 1.22
C ILE A 859 3.71 -25.12 2.00
N TYR A 860 4.38 -23.98 1.97
CA TYR A 860 3.88 -22.73 2.53
C TYR A 860 3.79 -21.68 1.42
N ILE A 861 2.72 -20.89 1.43
CA ILE A 861 2.49 -19.81 0.46
C ILE A 861 2.34 -18.49 1.24
N PRO A 862 3.37 -17.61 1.26
CA PRO A 862 3.38 -16.39 2.09
C PRO A 862 2.39 -15.31 1.66
N ASP A 863 2.10 -15.24 0.37
CA ASP A 863 1.19 -14.26 -0.22
C ASP A 863 0.65 -14.81 -1.55
N MET A 864 -0.19 -14.03 -2.23
CA MET A 864 -0.65 -14.35 -3.57
C MET A 864 -0.04 -13.41 -4.61
N SER A 865 1.24 -13.10 -4.46
CA SER A 865 2.04 -12.28 -5.37
C SER A 865 3.08 -13.11 -6.13
N ALA A 866 4.04 -12.45 -6.79
CA ALA A 866 5.16 -13.12 -7.43
C ALA A 866 6.03 -13.91 -6.44
N ASP A 867 6.16 -13.44 -5.20
CA ASP A 867 6.94 -14.13 -4.18
C ASP A 867 6.24 -15.40 -3.70
N GLY A 868 4.92 -15.36 -3.49
CA GLY A 868 4.10 -16.55 -3.25
C GLY A 868 4.20 -17.59 -4.36
N LEU A 869 4.20 -17.18 -5.64
CA LEU A 869 4.45 -18.09 -6.75
C LEU A 869 5.86 -18.70 -6.73
N ASN A 870 6.87 -17.92 -6.33
CA ASN A 870 8.24 -18.43 -6.19
C ASN A 870 8.35 -19.47 -5.07
N GLU A 871 7.73 -19.23 -3.91
CA GLU A 871 7.71 -20.22 -2.81
C GLU A 871 6.88 -21.46 -3.17
N PHE A 872 5.72 -21.28 -3.81
CA PHE A 872 4.93 -22.39 -4.31
C PHE A 872 5.78 -23.28 -5.24
N ALA A 873 6.45 -22.69 -6.24
CA ALA A 873 7.32 -23.47 -7.13
C ALA A 873 8.50 -24.11 -6.40
N ARG A 874 9.12 -23.39 -5.44
CA ARG A 874 10.26 -23.87 -4.66
C ARG A 874 9.91 -25.11 -3.84
N TYR A 875 8.72 -25.15 -3.24
CA TYR A 875 8.34 -26.22 -2.32
C TYR A 875 7.41 -27.27 -2.93
N TYR A 876 6.58 -26.95 -3.93
CA TYR A 876 5.64 -27.91 -4.52
C TYR A 876 6.34 -29.01 -5.33
N TYR A 877 7.19 -28.64 -6.28
CA TYR A 877 7.79 -29.61 -7.21
C TYR A 877 8.73 -30.62 -6.52
N PRO A 878 9.53 -30.24 -5.50
CA PRO A 878 10.31 -31.21 -4.74
C PRO A 878 9.49 -32.20 -3.88
N GLN A 879 8.18 -31.98 -3.72
CA GLN A 879 7.30 -32.81 -2.87
C GLN A 879 6.40 -33.76 -3.69
N LEU A 880 6.63 -33.88 -5.01
CA LEU A 880 5.80 -34.72 -5.88
C LEU A 880 5.95 -36.23 -5.64
N ASP A 881 6.97 -36.65 -4.91
CA ASP A 881 7.18 -38.04 -4.48
C ASP A 881 6.38 -38.41 -3.21
N LYS A 882 5.74 -37.43 -2.57
CA LYS A 882 4.94 -37.62 -1.36
C LYS A 882 3.57 -38.23 -1.66
N GLU A 883 2.98 -38.89 -0.68
CA GLU A 883 1.69 -39.56 -0.80
C GLU A 883 0.49 -38.65 -0.49
N ALA A 884 0.71 -37.60 0.30
CA ALA A 884 -0.27 -36.58 0.67
C ALA A 884 0.41 -35.21 0.86
N LEU A 885 -0.35 -34.11 0.79
CA LEU A 885 0.20 -32.75 0.80
C LEU A 885 -0.55 -31.84 1.78
N ILE A 886 0.20 -31.13 2.62
CA ILE A 886 -0.28 -30.00 3.40
C ILE A 886 0.06 -28.72 2.63
N ILE A 887 -0.95 -27.90 2.37
CA ILE A 887 -0.79 -26.55 1.83
C ILE A 887 -1.04 -25.58 2.98
N ASP A 888 -0.03 -24.82 3.36
CA ASP A 888 -0.12 -23.87 4.47
C ASP A 888 -0.31 -22.45 3.93
N ASP A 889 -1.51 -21.92 4.12
CA ASP A 889 -1.98 -20.59 3.71
C ASP A 889 -2.13 -19.65 4.93
N ARG A 890 -1.69 -20.08 6.11
CA ARG A 890 -1.69 -19.24 7.32
C ARG A 890 -0.85 -18.01 7.10
N ALA A 891 -1.30 -16.86 7.59
CA ALA A 891 -0.64 -15.58 7.38
C ALA A 891 -0.38 -15.17 5.92
N ASN A 892 -1.12 -15.74 4.96
CA ASN A 892 -1.04 -15.34 3.56
C ASN A 892 -1.46 -13.88 3.35
N GLY A 893 -0.58 -13.05 2.81
CA GLY A 893 -0.79 -11.61 2.63
C GLY A 893 -1.74 -11.19 1.50
N GLY A 894 -2.23 -12.12 0.68
CA GLY A 894 -3.10 -11.84 -0.47
C GLY A 894 -2.35 -11.37 -1.72
N GLY A 895 -3.11 -10.95 -2.73
CA GLY A 895 -2.59 -10.67 -4.08
C GLY A 895 -3.60 -11.02 -5.17
N ASN A 896 -3.22 -11.81 -6.17
CA ASN A 896 -4.11 -12.19 -7.28
C ASN A 896 -3.74 -13.51 -8.01
N ILE A 897 -2.82 -14.31 -7.48
CA ILE A 897 -2.34 -15.54 -8.14
C ILE A 897 -3.07 -16.80 -7.68
N SER A 898 -4.00 -16.72 -6.73
CA SER A 898 -4.74 -17.90 -6.23
C SER A 898 -5.38 -18.74 -7.34
N PRO A 899 -5.96 -18.18 -8.43
CA PRO A 899 -6.51 -19.01 -9.51
C PRO A 899 -5.45 -19.88 -10.20
N MET A 900 -4.22 -19.39 -10.34
CA MET A 900 -3.11 -20.14 -10.95
C MET A 900 -2.68 -21.32 -10.08
N VAL A 901 -2.68 -21.15 -8.76
CA VAL A 901 -2.36 -22.21 -7.80
C VAL A 901 -3.50 -23.23 -7.72
N ILE A 902 -4.76 -22.79 -7.71
CA ILE A 902 -5.91 -23.70 -7.72
C ILE A 902 -5.94 -24.55 -9.00
N GLU A 903 -5.76 -23.94 -10.18
CA GLU A 903 -5.67 -24.67 -11.44
C GLU A 903 -4.56 -25.74 -11.40
N ARG A 904 -3.44 -25.42 -10.75
CA ARG A 904 -2.33 -26.36 -10.56
C ARG A 904 -2.73 -27.57 -9.74
N LEU A 905 -3.37 -27.33 -8.60
CA LEU A 905 -3.75 -28.35 -7.63
C LEU A 905 -4.90 -29.24 -8.12
N LEU A 906 -5.71 -28.73 -9.07
CA LEU A 906 -6.82 -29.44 -9.70
C LEU A 906 -6.40 -30.44 -10.78
N ARG A 907 -5.13 -30.46 -11.19
CA ARG A 907 -4.67 -31.38 -12.23
C ARG A 907 -4.86 -32.84 -11.78
N GLU A 908 -5.43 -33.63 -12.68
CA GLU A 908 -5.53 -35.07 -12.55
C GLU A 908 -4.71 -35.78 -13.64
N PRO A 909 -3.97 -36.84 -13.30
CA PRO A 909 -3.22 -37.59 -14.29
C PRO A 909 -4.17 -38.39 -15.18
N TYR A 910 -4.24 -38.06 -16.46
CA TYR A 910 -5.03 -38.81 -17.44
C TYR A 910 -4.20 -39.80 -18.25
N ARG A 911 -2.86 -39.73 -18.18
CA ARG A 911 -1.92 -40.75 -18.67
C ARG A 911 -0.73 -40.89 -17.74
N LEU A 912 -0.12 -42.07 -17.76
CA LEU A 912 1.13 -42.38 -17.08
C LEU A 912 2.23 -42.69 -18.10
N THR A 913 3.48 -42.40 -17.75
CA THR A 913 4.65 -42.67 -18.58
C THR A 913 5.67 -43.53 -17.85
N MET A 914 6.47 -44.27 -18.62
CA MET A 914 7.60 -45.06 -18.12
C MET A 914 8.84 -44.77 -18.97
N ARG A 915 10.02 -44.98 -18.41
CA ARG A 915 11.31 -44.91 -19.14
C ARG A 915 12.01 -46.25 -19.07
N ARG A 916 12.68 -46.65 -20.15
CA ARG A 916 13.49 -47.88 -20.17
C ARG A 916 14.54 -47.82 -19.06
N GLY A 917 14.56 -48.84 -18.19
CA GLY A 917 15.51 -48.91 -17.07
C GLY A 917 15.13 -48.09 -15.84
N SER A 918 13.91 -47.57 -15.76
CA SER A 918 13.38 -46.88 -14.57
C SER A 918 12.01 -47.45 -14.20
N ASP A 919 11.77 -47.58 -12.90
CA ASP A 919 10.49 -47.90 -12.28
C ASP A 919 9.67 -46.64 -11.91
N LEU A 920 10.23 -45.45 -12.14
CA LEU A 920 9.56 -44.18 -11.89
C LEU A 920 8.38 -44.01 -12.86
N ILE A 921 7.19 -43.88 -12.29
CA ILE A 921 5.95 -43.59 -13.01
C ILE A 921 5.84 -42.07 -13.19
N GLY A 922 5.95 -41.60 -14.44
CA GLY A 922 5.67 -40.22 -14.77
C GLY A 922 4.17 -39.97 -14.94
N THR A 923 3.71 -38.75 -14.63
CA THR A 923 2.32 -38.32 -14.83
C THR A 923 2.19 -37.42 -16.06
N ILE A 924 1.01 -37.42 -16.69
CA ILE A 924 0.60 -36.41 -17.66
C ILE A 924 -0.74 -35.82 -17.22
N PRO A 925 -0.84 -34.49 -16.98
CA PRO A 925 0.24 -33.49 -17.12
C PRO A 925 1.43 -33.75 -16.20
N GLU A 926 2.65 -33.39 -16.63
CA GLU A 926 3.84 -33.47 -15.78
C GLU A 926 3.69 -32.54 -14.55
N GLY A 927 4.40 -32.84 -13.46
CA GLY A 927 4.32 -32.04 -12.24
C GLY A 927 3.01 -32.16 -11.46
N THR A 928 2.20 -33.20 -11.73
CA THR A 928 0.92 -33.40 -11.07
C THR A 928 1.08 -34.16 -9.75
N PHE A 929 0.63 -33.56 -8.64
CA PHE A 929 0.59 -34.20 -7.33
C PHE A 929 -0.66 -35.10 -7.19
N VAL A 930 -0.47 -36.35 -6.74
CA VAL A 930 -1.56 -37.35 -6.63
C VAL A 930 -1.68 -37.89 -5.21
N GLY A 931 -2.67 -37.38 -4.50
CA GLY A 931 -2.97 -37.78 -3.12
C GLY A 931 -3.95 -36.84 -2.44
N PRO A 932 -4.41 -37.20 -1.22
CA PRO A 932 -5.22 -36.31 -0.40
C PRO A 932 -4.44 -35.04 -0.03
N LYS A 933 -5.17 -33.94 0.06
CA LYS A 933 -4.65 -32.62 0.41
C LYS A 933 -5.45 -32.05 1.59
N VAL A 934 -4.82 -31.18 2.37
CA VAL A 934 -5.48 -30.31 3.34
C VAL A 934 -4.88 -28.91 3.23
N CYS A 935 -5.68 -27.90 3.56
CA CYS A 935 -5.24 -26.50 3.60
C CYS A 935 -5.25 -26.01 5.06
N LEU A 936 -4.14 -25.46 5.54
CA LEU A 936 -4.07 -24.76 6.82
C LEU A 936 -4.42 -23.29 6.61
N ILE A 937 -5.32 -22.76 7.44
CA ILE A 937 -5.76 -21.36 7.40
C ILE A 937 -5.77 -20.74 8.79
N ASP A 938 -5.57 -19.43 8.87
CA ASP A 938 -5.73 -18.71 10.12
C ASP A 938 -6.28 -17.29 9.90
N LYS A 939 -6.47 -16.56 11.01
CA LYS A 939 -6.93 -15.17 11.01
C LYS A 939 -6.05 -14.19 10.23
N TYR A 940 -4.86 -14.60 9.81
CA TYR A 940 -3.93 -13.78 9.07
C TYR A 940 -3.91 -14.11 7.56
N SER A 941 -4.56 -15.19 7.12
CA SER A 941 -4.86 -15.44 5.69
C SER A 941 -5.81 -14.35 5.17
N ALA A 942 -5.39 -13.56 4.19
CA ALA A 942 -6.05 -12.31 3.83
C ALA A 942 -6.20 -12.06 2.31
N SER A 943 -7.31 -11.44 1.90
CA SER A 943 -7.57 -10.98 0.53
C SER A 943 -7.63 -12.13 -0.46
N ASP A 944 -6.72 -12.22 -1.42
CA ASP A 944 -6.67 -13.42 -2.28
C ASP A 944 -6.25 -14.69 -1.50
N GLY A 945 -5.68 -14.54 -0.30
CA GLY A 945 -5.53 -15.59 0.71
C GLY A 945 -6.83 -15.93 1.46
N ASP A 946 -7.90 -15.15 1.33
CA ASP A 946 -9.26 -15.59 1.66
C ASP A 946 -9.88 -16.39 0.49
N LEU A 947 -9.64 -15.92 -0.74
CA LEU A 947 -10.19 -16.52 -1.96
C LEU A 947 -9.57 -17.89 -2.28
N PHE A 948 -8.30 -18.11 -1.93
CA PHE A 948 -7.62 -19.40 -2.08
C PHE A 948 -8.30 -20.53 -1.29
N PRO A 949 -8.47 -20.46 0.05
CA PRO A 949 -9.14 -21.50 0.80
C PRO A 949 -10.64 -21.60 0.46
N TRP A 950 -11.31 -20.49 0.14
CA TRP A 950 -12.67 -20.55 -0.39
C TRP A 950 -12.74 -21.41 -1.67
N SER A 951 -11.84 -21.17 -2.61
CA SER A 951 -11.74 -21.91 -3.88
C SER A 951 -11.31 -23.37 -3.67
N PHE A 952 -10.41 -23.62 -2.73
CA PHE A 952 -9.96 -24.96 -2.35
C PHE A 952 -11.13 -25.84 -1.89
N ARG A 953 -12.02 -25.27 -1.05
CA ARG A 953 -13.26 -25.93 -0.62
C ARG A 953 -14.27 -26.03 -1.76
N ALA A 954 -14.51 -24.94 -2.50
CA ALA A 954 -15.52 -24.90 -3.57
C ALA A 954 -15.27 -25.92 -4.70
N THR A 955 -14.01 -26.27 -4.92
CA THR A 955 -13.53 -27.24 -5.92
C THR A 955 -13.33 -28.65 -5.37
N GLY A 956 -13.45 -28.86 -4.05
CA GLY A 956 -13.34 -30.18 -3.43
C GLY A 956 -11.91 -30.72 -3.32
N LEU A 957 -10.89 -29.85 -3.29
CA LEU A 957 -9.48 -30.26 -3.23
C LEU A 957 -9.10 -30.93 -1.90
N GLY A 958 -9.77 -30.59 -0.81
CA GLY A 958 -9.51 -31.12 0.52
C GLY A 958 -10.26 -30.38 1.63
N GLU A 959 -9.92 -30.69 2.87
CA GLU A 959 -10.46 -30.02 4.06
C GLU A 959 -9.61 -28.81 4.45
N LEU A 960 -10.27 -27.78 4.97
CA LEU A 960 -9.66 -26.60 5.60
C LEU A 960 -9.51 -26.84 7.12
N ILE A 961 -8.35 -26.53 7.68
CA ILE A 961 -8.04 -26.76 9.10
C ILE A 961 -7.43 -25.49 9.69
N GLY A 962 -7.90 -25.06 10.87
CA GLY A 962 -7.32 -23.91 11.59
C GLY A 962 -8.36 -22.97 12.15
N THR A 963 -8.25 -21.67 11.88
CA THR A 963 -9.23 -20.64 12.31
C THR A 963 -9.77 -19.84 11.13
N ARG A 964 -10.88 -19.13 11.34
CA ARG A 964 -11.48 -18.23 10.34
C ARG A 964 -10.45 -17.24 9.78
N THR A 965 -10.49 -17.01 8.48
CA THR A 965 -9.60 -16.07 7.76
C THR A 965 -10.01 -14.60 7.91
N TRP A 966 -9.20 -13.67 7.39
CA TRP A 966 -9.39 -12.23 7.57
C TRP A 966 -10.71 -11.68 7.02
N GLY A 967 -11.15 -12.13 5.85
CA GLY A 967 -12.47 -11.82 5.32
C GLY A 967 -12.62 -10.48 4.61
N GLY A 968 -11.57 -9.96 3.97
CA GLY A 968 -11.67 -8.76 3.13
C GLY A 968 -11.33 -9.08 1.69
N ILE A 969 -12.32 -9.12 0.80
CA ILE A 969 -12.16 -9.57 -0.60
C ILE A 969 -12.62 -8.55 -1.65
N VAL A 970 -13.18 -7.42 -1.24
CA VAL A 970 -13.50 -6.33 -2.18
C VAL A 970 -12.18 -5.69 -2.65
N GLY A 971 -11.78 -5.96 -3.89
CA GLY A 971 -10.54 -5.48 -4.49
C GLY A 971 -10.50 -3.96 -4.67
N ILE A 972 -9.28 -3.41 -4.79
CA ILE A 972 -9.02 -1.97 -4.82
C ILE A 972 -8.84 -1.42 -6.23
N SER A 973 -9.17 -0.14 -6.41
CA SER A 973 -8.64 0.66 -7.52
C SER A 973 -7.26 1.26 -7.23
N GLY A 974 -6.61 1.79 -8.26
CA GLY A 974 -5.50 2.75 -8.08
C GLY A 974 -5.97 4.04 -7.39
N SER A 975 -5.02 4.77 -6.78
CA SER A 975 -5.29 6.10 -6.23
C SER A 975 -5.53 7.14 -7.34
N LEU A 976 -6.31 8.16 -7.01
CA LEU A 976 -6.42 9.39 -7.81
C LEU A 976 -5.18 10.28 -7.57
N PRO A 977 -4.86 11.22 -8.49
CA PRO A 977 -3.73 12.12 -8.33
C PRO A 977 -4.03 13.26 -7.35
N PHE A 978 -3.96 12.98 -6.05
CA PHE A 978 -4.07 14.00 -4.99
C PHE A 978 -2.88 14.96 -5.02
N MET A 979 -3.13 16.23 -4.67
CA MET A 979 -2.14 17.31 -4.76
C MET A 979 -0.86 17.06 -3.96
N ASP A 980 -0.95 16.49 -2.76
CA ASP A 980 0.21 16.22 -1.90
C ASP A 980 0.80 14.80 -2.07
N GLY A 981 0.28 14.02 -3.01
CA GLY A 981 0.65 12.63 -3.22
C GLY A 981 -0.08 11.60 -2.33
N THR A 982 -1.16 11.99 -1.64
CA THR A 982 -2.01 11.05 -0.88
C THR A 982 -2.39 9.82 -1.72
N ASP A 983 -2.24 8.63 -1.13
CA ASP A 983 -2.69 7.38 -1.74
C ASP A 983 -3.97 6.90 -1.06
N ILE A 984 -5.07 6.92 -1.82
CA ILE A 984 -6.37 6.39 -1.39
C ILE A 984 -6.73 5.17 -2.22
N ARG A 985 -7.07 4.08 -1.53
CA ARG A 985 -7.56 2.85 -2.15
C ARG A 985 -9.06 2.75 -1.92
N VAL A 986 -9.81 2.84 -3.01
CA VAL A 986 -11.27 2.69 -3.01
C VAL A 986 -11.60 1.23 -3.33
N PRO A 987 -12.42 0.55 -2.52
CA PRO A 987 -12.95 -0.79 -2.84
C PRO A 987 -13.85 -0.70 -4.08
N PHE A 988 -13.44 -1.34 -5.17
CA PHE A 988 -13.92 -1.06 -6.53
C PHE A 988 -14.58 -2.26 -7.21
N PHE A 989 -14.24 -3.49 -6.85
CA PHE A 989 -14.80 -4.72 -7.43
C PHE A 989 -14.76 -5.86 -6.41
N THR A 990 -15.57 -6.90 -6.58
CA THR A 990 -15.58 -8.07 -5.67
C THR A 990 -16.01 -9.35 -6.39
N ASN A 991 -15.98 -10.46 -5.66
CA ASN A 991 -16.30 -11.80 -6.13
C ASN A 991 -17.66 -12.27 -5.60
N TYR A 992 -18.32 -13.16 -6.34
CA TYR A 992 -19.55 -13.84 -5.95
C TYR A 992 -19.44 -15.33 -6.31
N ASP A 993 -20.24 -16.16 -5.66
CA ASP A 993 -20.21 -17.61 -5.88
C ASP A 993 -20.82 -17.97 -7.24
N ALA A 994 -20.04 -18.63 -8.09
CA ALA A 994 -20.48 -19.08 -9.41
C ALA A 994 -21.65 -20.09 -9.37
N LYS A 995 -21.85 -20.82 -8.26
CA LYS A 995 -22.94 -21.79 -8.11
C LYS A 995 -24.26 -21.15 -7.68
N THR A 996 -24.22 -20.12 -6.84
CA THR A 996 -25.41 -19.54 -6.21
C THR A 996 -25.74 -18.14 -6.71
N GLY A 997 -24.75 -17.39 -7.22
CA GLY A 997 -24.88 -15.98 -7.60
C GLY A 997 -24.83 -15.02 -6.42
N GLU A 998 -24.57 -15.51 -5.21
CA GLU A 998 -24.55 -14.72 -3.97
C GLU A 998 -23.16 -14.16 -3.66
N TRP A 999 -23.11 -13.03 -2.94
CA TRP A 999 -21.86 -12.48 -2.40
C TRP A 999 -21.20 -13.45 -1.44
N ILE A 1000 -19.86 -13.43 -1.39
CA ILE A 1000 -19.08 -14.36 -0.56
C ILE A 1000 -18.21 -13.60 0.43
N ILE A 1001 -18.17 -14.09 1.67
CA ILE A 1001 -17.11 -13.94 2.70
C ILE A 1001 -16.60 -12.53 3.09
N GLU A 1002 -17.02 -11.43 2.46
CA GLU A 1002 -16.66 -10.08 2.89
C GLU A 1002 -17.16 -9.80 4.32
N ASN A 1003 -16.31 -9.22 5.15
CA ASN A 1003 -16.49 -8.98 6.57
C ASN A 1003 -16.73 -10.24 7.44
N HIS A 1004 -16.45 -11.44 6.92
CA HIS A 1004 -16.57 -12.71 7.65
C HIS A 1004 -15.32 -13.59 7.48
N GLY A 1005 -14.90 -13.87 6.25
CA GLY A 1005 -13.81 -14.79 5.93
C GLY A 1005 -14.28 -16.22 5.67
N VAL A 1006 -13.34 -17.15 5.68
CA VAL A 1006 -13.57 -18.57 5.41
C VAL A 1006 -13.45 -19.34 6.72
N ASP A 1007 -14.55 -19.93 7.17
CA ASP A 1007 -14.51 -20.87 8.29
C ASP A 1007 -13.82 -22.19 7.89
N PRO A 1008 -12.99 -22.77 8.76
CA PRO A 1008 -12.37 -24.08 8.55
C PRO A 1008 -13.41 -25.20 8.65
N ASP A 1009 -13.17 -26.32 7.97
CA ASP A 1009 -13.96 -27.54 8.15
C ASP A 1009 -13.63 -28.22 9.49
N ILE A 1010 -12.38 -28.09 9.93
CA ILE A 1010 -11.90 -28.56 11.25
C ILE A 1010 -11.30 -27.37 12.00
N TRP A 1011 -12.07 -26.85 12.95
CA TRP A 1011 -11.63 -25.74 13.80
C TRP A 1011 -10.56 -26.18 14.79
N VAL A 1012 -9.41 -25.51 14.78
CA VAL A 1012 -8.30 -25.68 15.72
C VAL A 1012 -7.63 -24.33 15.95
N ASP A 1013 -7.81 -23.74 17.13
CA ASP A 1013 -6.97 -22.63 17.60
C ASP A 1013 -5.72 -23.19 18.30
N ASN A 1014 -4.56 -22.61 18.02
CA ASN A 1014 -3.31 -23.00 18.68
C ASN A 1014 -3.31 -22.43 20.10
N ASP A 1015 -3.13 -23.29 21.11
CA ASP A 1015 -2.93 -22.82 22.48
C ASP A 1015 -1.63 -21.99 22.54
N PRO A 1016 -1.70 -20.70 22.95
CA PRO A 1016 -0.53 -19.82 22.97
C PRO A 1016 0.66 -20.33 23.77
N ILE A 1017 0.43 -21.05 24.88
CA ILE A 1017 1.51 -21.58 25.71
C ILE A 1017 2.21 -22.73 25.00
N LYS A 1018 1.44 -23.60 24.34
CA LYS A 1018 1.98 -24.69 23.53
C LYS A 1018 2.69 -24.17 22.28
N GLN A 1019 2.12 -23.19 21.60
CA GLN A 1019 2.72 -22.56 20.42
C GLN A 1019 4.05 -21.90 20.78
N GLN A 1020 4.12 -21.17 21.90
CA GLN A 1020 5.39 -20.59 22.38
C GLN A 1020 6.43 -21.67 22.72
N ALA A 1021 5.98 -22.85 23.16
CA ALA A 1021 6.84 -24.02 23.38
C ALA A 1021 7.19 -24.79 22.09
N GLY A 1022 6.80 -24.29 20.91
CA GLY A 1022 7.09 -24.90 19.61
C GLY A 1022 6.15 -26.03 19.18
N ILE A 1023 4.98 -26.15 19.82
CA ILE A 1023 3.96 -27.16 19.47
C ILE A 1023 2.87 -26.50 18.63
N ASP A 1024 2.80 -26.88 17.34
CA ASP A 1024 1.77 -26.42 16.41
C ASP A 1024 0.63 -27.45 16.31
N GLN A 1025 -0.51 -27.16 16.95
CA GLN A 1025 -1.66 -28.06 17.01
C GLN A 1025 -2.42 -28.14 15.68
N GLN A 1026 -2.44 -27.07 14.90
CA GLN A 1026 -3.04 -27.05 13.57
C GLN A 1026 -2.25 -27.95 12.61
N LEU A 1027 -0.92 -27.82 12.60
CA LEU A 1027 -0.05 -28.67 11.79
C LEU A 1027 -0.15 -30.15 12.21
N ASP A 1028 -0.20 -30.41 13.52
CA ASP A 1028 -0.42 -31.75 14.06
C ASP A 1028 -1.74 -32.36 13.59
N LYS A 1029 -2.81 -31.56 13.58
CA LYS A 1029 -4.12 -32.02 13.12
C LYS A 1029 -4.12 -32.32 11.62
N ALA A 1030 -3.46 -31.50 10.81
CA ALA A 1030 -3.30 -31.75 9.38
C ALA A 1030 -2.56 -33.07 9.10
N ILE A 1031 -1.49 -33.36 9.84
CA ILE A 1031 -0.76 -34.63 9.74
C ILE A 1031 -1.68 -35.81 10.12
N GLU A 1032 -2.42 -35.70 11.21
CA GLU A 1032 -3.37 -36.73 11.66
C GLU A 1032 -4.42 -37.04 10.58
N VAL A 1033 -5.08 -36.01 10.05
CA VAL A 1033 -6.13 -36.13 9.03
C VAL A 1033 -5.59 -36.79 7.77
N LEU A 1034 -4.41 -36.37 7.30
CA LEU A 1034 -3.82 -36.95 6.10
C LEU A 1034 -3.37 -38.40 6.32
N LEU A 1035 -2.78 -38.74 7.47
CA LEU A 1035 -2.42 -40.13 7.79
C LEU A 1035 -3.65 -41.04 7.83
N GLU A 1036 -4.81 -40.53 8.28
CA GLU A 1036 -6.07 -41.26 8.22
C GLU A 1036 -6.51 -41.48 6.76
N LYS A 1037 -6.52 -40.42 5.93
CA LYS A 1037 -6.90 -40.52 4.51
C LYS A 1037 -5.98 -41.45 3.71
N LEU A 1038 -4.71 -41.54 4.10
CA LEU A 1038 -3.74 -42.44 3.48
C LEU A 1038 -4.07 -43.93 3.68
N LYS A 1039 -4.81 -44.31 4.73
CA LYS A 1039 -5.23 -45.71 4.94
C LYS A 1039 -6.10 -46.25 3.81
N THR A 1040 -6.83 -45.37 3.12
CA THR A 1040 -7.71 -45.72 2.00
C THR A 1040 -7.19 -45.25 0.65
N ARG A 1041 -5.99 -44.63 0.59
CA ARG A 1041 -5.39 -44.15 -0.65
C ARG A 1041 -5.08 -45.32 -1.56
N LYS A 1042 -5.44 -45.20 -2.84
CA LYS A 1042 -4.99 -46.09 -3.91
C LYS A 1042 -3.81 -45.43 -4.63
N PRO A 1043 -2.62 -46.05 -4.67
CA PRO A 1043 -1.52 -45.52 -5.45
C PRO A 1043 -1.85 -45.57 -6.95
N LEU A 1044 -1.11 -44.80 -7.75
CA LEU A 1044 -1.18 -44.91 -9.20
C LEU A 1044 -0.82 -46.35 -9.64
N PRO A 1045 -1.42 -46.84 -10.74
CA PRO A 1045 -0.97 -48.08 -11.36
C PRO A 1045 0.52 -48.07 -11.67
N GLY A 1046 1.19 -49.20 -11.41
CA GLY A 1046 2.58 -49.41 -11.81
C GLY A 1046 2.74 -49.60 -13.32
N VAL A 1047 3.99 -49.83 -13.75
CA VAL A 1047 4.30 -50.13 -15.16
C VAL A 1047 3.58 -51.42 -15.56
N PRO A 1048 2.82 -51.44 -16.69
CA PRO A 1048 2.21 -52.66 -17.21
C PRO A 1048 3.26 -53.73 -17.54
N ALA A 1049 2.82 -54.99 -17.63
CA ALA A 1049 3.69 -56.07 -18.10
C ALA A 1049 4.29 -55.73 -19.48
N PRO A 1050 5.55 -56.16 -19.77
CA PRO A 1050 6.16 -55.94 -21.07
C PRO A 1050 5.25 -56.43 -22.21
N ARG A 1051 5.19 -55.66 -23.29
CA ARG A 1051 4.51 -56.12 -24.51
C ARG A 1051 5.37 -57.21 -25.15
N ASP A 1052 4.85 -58.42 -25.19
CA ASP A 1052 5.44 -59.53 -25.92
C ASP A 1052 4.61 -59.80 -27.19
N PHE A 1053 5.28 -59.73 -28.34
CA PHE A 1053 4.69 -60.03 -29.65
C PHE A 1053 5.37 -61.25 -30.29
N SER A 1054 6.10 -62.06 -29.51
CA SER A 1054 6.60 -63.34 -30.00
C SER A 1054 5.39 -64.23 -30.32
N TYR A 1055 5.18 -64.51 -31.61
CA TYR A 1055 4.25 -65.54 -32.04
C TYR A 1055 4.88 -66.89 -31.67
N GLU A 1056 4.12 -67.78 -31.03
CA GLU A 1056 4.51 -69.19 -30.88
C GLU A 1056 4.90 -69.73 -32.26
N GLN A 1057 6.18 -70.08 -32.44
CA GLN A 1057 6.66 -70.78 -33.65
C GLN A 1057 6.24 -72.24 -33.62
#